data_AF-A0AAF0HFP2-F1
#
_entry.id   AF-A0AAF0HFP2-F1
#
_cell.length_a   1.000
_cell.length_b   1.000
_cell.length_c   1.000
_cell.angle_alpha   90.00
_cell.angle_beta   90.00
_cell.angle_gamma   90.00
#
_symmetry.space_group_name_H-M   'P 1'
#
loop_
_entity.id
_entity.type
_entity.pdbx_description
1 polymer ?
#
loop_
_entity_poly.entity_id
_entity_poly.type
_entity_poly.pdbx_seq_one_letter_code
_entity_poly.pdbx_strand_id
1 'polypeptide(L)'
;MKENNTALRDQLYSKAKAFGDEPLLSLPGGKVATLEEGYIPPLVNFSFEDKAAKGLRKLKDQAEPEPAVYFSALEVVRDNATLALIGETGSGKSTFARHLAFSLGKGGIPATDVERNDQGAVHPQEWSVASVLPVYLSVSKALSFAALLAEAAIDTVTMPSDGSILLILDGVEQAGDQATTLLQDAVEFQNAYPQTRILALIEMQAAKRMSLPSAFARHELLPLLKTQRRNAVVRLTGTNPDESDSVLSDGASNPAHFIMALNGGGHETAIEGIVDRWLEKIAGDTGTADFLCGLAYDALAGEMDDPSLFPVVRARQLLAARHLAVKAPEIAVAQFIRDTDLWSPAIKSLAERLRVGSKVNGLIEALIDSGNLSGVLLAARLLNGQTPLRQKVMPRLLEIIEHGLLSASEREVAGRIVSSWGDPRDLEALALVPEGRFTFGSSTHPNSAPPHQVDVDRFKIGLYPVTNRAYAAFVRATNRLWCSPDRDVAERQSAPATDLTWRDAQAYCAWLTDKWRSDGRISADEIIRLPTEPEWERAARGDQADAGEAIVYPWGSSWVEAAANSEEAGFNDSCTVGLFPKGRSPYGCYDMAGQVWEWCSTLWGEDMASPSFQYPYRNDGREDDDAAPSIRRVLRGGCFSSGKLKACCTYRGSLEPDGFWRGNGFRIVVAKIKT
;
A
#
# COMPACT_ATOMS: atom_id res chain seq x y z
N MET A 1 -25.99 9.84 -37.20
CA MET A 1 -25.13 8.97 -36.37
C MET A 1 -23.64 9.19 -36.68
N LYS A 2 -23.13 8.95 -37.90
CA LYS A 2 -21.71 9.21 -38.22
C LYS A 2 -21.28 10.68 -38.06
N GLU A 3 -22.10 11.65 -38.50
CA GLU A 3 -21.80 13.08 -38.36
C GLU A 3 -21.78 13.55 -36.88
N ASN A 4 -22.70 13.05 -36.05
CA ASN A 4 -22.73 13.37 -34.61
C ASN A 4 -21.49 12.83 -33.87
N ASN A 5 -20.97 11.65 -34.26
CA ASN A 5 -19.75 11.10 -33.67
C ASN A 5 -18.50 11.91 -34.01
N THR A 6 -18.39 12.39 -35.26
CA THR A 6 -17.26 13.25 -35.66
C THR A 6 -17.29 14.57 -34.89
N ALA A 7 -18.47 15.19 -34.75
CA ALA A 7 -18.62 16.44 -34.01
C ALA A 7 -18.23 16.32 -32.52
N LEU A 8 -18.65 15.25 -31.83
CA LEU A 8 -18.25 15.01 -30.44
C LEU A 8 -16.74 14.75 -30.32
N ARG A 9 -16.17 13.95 -31.22
CA ARG A 9 -14.74 13.66 -31.24
C ARG A 9 -13.91 14.93 -31.40
N ASP A 10 -14.29 15.80 -32.32
CA ASP A 10 -13.64 17.10 -32.53
C ASP A 10 -13.80 18.00 -31.31
N GLN A 11 -14.97 17.99 -30.66
CA GLN A 11 -15.19 18.73 -29.42
C GLN A 11 -14.29 18.23 -28.28
N LEU A 12 -14.16 16.92 -28.09
CA LEU A 12 -13.30 16.33 -27.06
C LEU A 12 -11.82 16.62 -27.32
N TYR A 13 -11.36 16.53 -28.58
CA TYR A 13 -10.02 16.97 -28.94
C TYR A 13 -9.79 18.46 -28.73
N SER A 14 -10.78 19.29 -29.04
CA SER A 14 -10.69 20.73 -28.80
C SER A 14 -10.59 21.04 -27.30
N LYS A 15 -11.39 20.38 -26.45
CA LYS A 15 -11.28 20.49 -24.99
C LYS A 15 -9.91 20.05 -24.50
N ALA A 16 -9.40 18.94 -25.00
CA ALA A 16 -8.09 18.44 -24.62
C ALA A 16 -6.95 19.41 -25.02
N LYS A 17 -7.01 20.00 -26.21
CA LYS A 17 -6.02 20.99 -26.68
C LYS A 17 -6.03 22.27 -25.83
N ALA A 18 -7.18 22.69 -25.33
CA ALA A 18 -7.30 23.91 -24.53
C ALA A 18 -6.51 23.85 -23.21
N PHE A 19 -6.28 22.66 -22.66
CA PHE A 19 -5.47 22.50 -21.45
C PHE A 19 -4.06 23.08 -21.58
N GLY A 20 -3.45 23.06 -22.78
CA GLY A 20 -2.08 23.56 -22.98
C GLY A 20 -1.90 25.05 -22.67
N ASP A 21 -2.95 25.84 -22.92
CA ASP A 21 -2.96 27.29 -22.72
C ASP A 21 -3.39 27.67 -21.29
N GLU A 22 -3.81 26.72 -20.46
CA GLU A 22 -4.22 27.00 -19.09
C GLU A 22 -3.04 27.48 -18.23
N PRO A 23 -3.25 28.46 -17.35
CA PRO A 23 -2.28 28.85 -16.33
C PRO A 23 -1.86 27.66 -15.45
N LEU A 24 -0.57 27.40 -15.35
CA LEU A 24 -0.04 26.35 -14.47
C LEU A 24 0.66 26.91 -13.24
N LEU A 25 1.61 27.81 -13.43
CA LEU A 25 2.46 28.32 -12.35
C LEU A 25 2.86 29.77 -12.56
N SER A 26 3.04 30.50 -11.46
CA SER A 26 3.66 31.81 -11.48
C SER A 26 5.18 31.70 -11.46
N LEU A 27 5.84 32.60 -12.16
CA LEU A 27 7.29 32.77 -12.19
C LEU A 27 7.70 34.00 -11.38
N PRO A 28 8.96 34.06 -10.91
CA PRO A 28 9.52 35.28 -10.35
C PRO A 28 9.30 36.47 -11.30
N GLY A 29 8.82 37.58 -10.76
CA GLY A 29 8.50 38.78 -11.56
C GLY A 29 7.06 38.84 -12.08
N GLY A 30 6.20 37.88 -11.73
CA GLY A 30 4.75 37.95 -11.98
C GLY A 30 4.28 37.41 -13.33
N LYS A 31 5.20 36.89 -14.17
CA LYS A 31 4.81 36.12 -15.36
C LYS A 31 4.10 34.83 -14.94
N VAL A 32 3.14 34.38 -15.74
CA VAL A 32 2.49 33.08 -15.57
C VAL A 32 2.89 32.18 -16.73
N ALA A 33 3.38 30.98 -16.42
CA ALA A 33 3.67 29.95 -17.41
C ALA A 33 2.42 29.08 -17.63
N THR A 34 2.15 28.73 -18.89
CA THR A 34 1.04 27.82 -19.23
C THR A 34 1.37 26.37 -18.88
N LEU A 35 0.40 25.46 -19.00
CA LEU A 35 0.62 24.03 -18.85
C LEU A 35 1.69 23.51 -19.81
N GLU A 36 1.67 23.94 -21.07
CA GLU A 36 2.67 23.53 -22.07
C GLU A 36 4.09 24.01 -21.70
N GLU A 37 4.22 25.26 -21.22
CA GLU A 37 5.52 25.83 -20.85
C GLU A 37 6.07 25.29 -19.52
N GLY A 38 5.18 25.14 -18.54
CA GLY A 38 5.51 24.88 -17.14
C GLY A 38 5.62 23.41 -16.77
N TYR A 39 5.17 22.48 -17.62
CA TYR A 39 5.08 21.06 -17.29
C TYR A 39 6.42 20.41 -16.94
N ILE A 40 6.43 19.63 -15.85
CA ILE A 40 7.56 18.81 -15.40
C ILE A 40 7.08 17.35 -15.40
N PRO A 41 7.68 16.44 -16.20
CA PRO A 41 7.26 15.04 -16.26
C PRO A 41 7.43 14.33 -14.91
N PRO A 42 6.35 13.79 -14.29
CA PRO A 42 6.48 13.09 -13.03
C PRO A 42 6.93 11.63 -13.25
N LEU A 43 7.63 11.11 -12.24
CA LEU A 43 8.05 9.71 -12.18
C LEU A 43 7.13 8.91 -11.26
N VAL A 44 7.20 7.59 -11.37
CA VAL A 44 6.46 6.66 -10.49
C VAL A 44 7.39 5.76 -9.71
N ASN A 45 6.91 5.22 -8.59
CA ASN A 45 7.60 4.27 -7.72
C ASN A 45 7.76 2.86 -8.36
N PHE A 46 8.16 2.82 -9.62
CA PHE A 46 8.38 1.60 -10.39
C PHE A 46 9.65 1.77 -11.23
N SER A 47 10.64 0.92 -10.99
CA SER A 47 11.95 0.99 -11.64
C SER A 47 12.09 0.02 -12.81
N PHE A 48 13.09 0.26 -13.67
CA PHE A 48 13.48 -0.69 -14.72
C PHE A 48 13.90 -2.05 -14.14
N GLU A 49 14.48 -2.05 -12.94
CA GLU A 49 14.82 -3.28 -12.22
C GLU A 49 13.57 -4.04 -11.79
N ASP A 50 12.56 -3.36 -11.25
CA ASP A 50 11.29 -3.99 -10.84
C ASP A 50 10.61 -4.69 -12.04
N LYS A 51 10.62 -4.05 -13.22
CA LYS A 51 10.09 -4.63 -14.46
C LYS A 51 10.89 -5.87 -14.90
N ALA A 52 12.20 -5.85 -14.74
CA ALA A 52 13.09 -6.96 -15.12
C ALA A 52 12.99 -8.15 -14.14
N ALA A 53 12.78 -7.88 -12.86
CA ALA A 53 12.87 -8.89 -11.81
C ALA A 53 11.65 -9.84 -11.73
N LYS A 54 10.48 -9.50 -12.31
CA LYS A 54 9.21 -10.24 -12.09
C LYS A 54 9.01 -10.66 -10.61
N GLY A 55 9.45 -9.83 -9.66
CA GLY A 55 9.35 -10.10 -8.21
C GLY A 55 10.36 -11.10 -7.60
N LEU A 56 11.29 -11.68 -8.37
CA LEU A 56 12.35 -12.55 -7.86
C LEU A 56 13.66 -11.76 -7.70
N ARG A 57 13.89 -11.23 -6.50
CA ARG A 57 15.21 -10.73 -6.14
C ARG A 57 16.16 -11.93 -6.05
N LYS A 58 17.13 -12.01 -6.97
CA LYS A 58 18.34 -12.82 -6.73
C LYS A 58 19.31 -11.93 -5.95
N LEU A 59 19.62 -12.30 -4.72
CA LEU A 59 20.80 -11.78 -4.03
C LEU A 59 22.01 -12.16 -4.90
N LYS A 60 22.55 -11.20 -5.65
CA LYS A 60 23.92 -11.30 -6.13
C LYS A 60 24.81 -11.00 -4.93
N ASP A 61 25.87 -11.80 -4.77
CA ASP A 61 26.89 -11.57 -3.75
C ASP A 61 27.41 -10.12 -3.84
N GLN A 62 27.27 -9.38 -2.74
CA GLN A 62 28.06 -8.18 -2.38
C GLN A 62 28.28 -7.11 -3.46
N ALA A 63 27.31 -6.86 -4.36
CA ALA A 63 27.29 -5.62 -5.12
C ALA A 63 26.45 -4.59 -4.36
N GLU A 64 26.98 -3.37 -4.16
CA GLU A 64 26.16 -2.25 -3.69
C GLU A 64 24.93 -2.10 -4.60
N PRO A 65 23.71 -1.88 -4.06
CA PRO A 65 22.52 -1.70 -4.88
C PRO A 65 22.74 -0.55 -5.87
N GLU A 66 22.55 -0.80 -7.16
CA GLU A 66 22.61 0.26 -8.15
C GLU A 66 21.48 1.28 -7.88
N PRO A 67 21.72 2.59 -8.09
CA PRO A 67 20.67 3.60 -7.93
C PRO A 67 19.49 3.29 -8.85
N ALA A 68 18.28 3.23 -8.28
CA ALA A 68 17.07 2.93 -9.04
C ALA A 68 16.88 3.91 -10.20
N VAL A 69 16.49 3.38 -11.36
CA VAL A 69 16.12 4.15 -12.55
C VAL A 69 14.61 4.00 -12.74
N TYR A 70 13.86 5.09 -12.64
CA TYR A 70 12.40 5.04 -12.56
C TYR A 70 11.69 5.23 -13.92
N PHE A 71 10.51 4.60 -14.06
CA PHE A 71 9.58 4.88 -15.15
C PHE A 71 8.88 6.22 -14.97
N SER A 72 8.48 6.85 -16.08
CA SER A 72 7.66 8.05 -16.03
C SER A 72 6.20 7.67 -15.89
N ALA A 73 5.39 8.58 -15.33
CA ALA A 73 3.94 8.38 -15.26
C ALA A 73 3.33 8.13 -16.65
N LEU A 74 3.89 8.74 -17.69
CA LEU A 74 3.46 8.54 -19.07
C LEU A 74 3.57 7.07 -19.50
N GLU A 75 4.73 6.46 -19.26
CA GLU A 75 5.01 5.09 -19.69
C GLU A 75 4.12 4.08 -18.97
N VAL A 76 3.89 4.26 -17.67
CA VAL A 76 2.97 3.34 -16.97
C VAL A 76 1.52 3.49 -17.40
N VAL A 77 1.06 4.70 -17.76
CA VAL A 77 -0.28 4.86 -18.35
C VAL A 77 -0.34 4.20 -19.74
N ARG A 78 0.69 4.36 -20.56
CA ARG A 78 0.81 3.74 -21.89
C ARG A 78 0.88 2.22 -21.84
N ASP A 79 1.48 1.66 -20.79
CA ASP A 79 1.72 0.22 -20.68
C ASP A 79 0.56 -0.52 -19.96
N ASN A 80 -0.38 0.19 -19.31
CA ASN A 80 -1.51 -0.41 -18.57
C ASN A 80 -2.88 -0.05 -19.15
N ALA A 81 -3.77 -1.04 -19.30
CA ALA A 81 -5.14 -0.81 -19.76
C ALA A 81 -6.00 -0.10 -18.69
N THR A 82 -5.75 -0.40 -17.42
CA THR A 82 -6.43 0.14 -16.23
C THR A 82 -5.37 0.48 -15.19
N LEU A 83 -5.24 1.77 -14.86
CA LEU A 83 -4.22 2.27 -13.95
C LEU A 83 -4.83 3.21 -12.91
N ALA A 84 -4.51 2.97 -11.64
CA ALA A 84 -4.68 3.91 -10.55
C ALA A 84 -3.35 4.62 -10.31
N LEU A 85 -3.29 5.91 -10.61
CA LEU A 85 -2.14 6.77 -10.36
C LEU A 85 -2.36 7.55 -9.07
N ILE A 86 -1.60 7.18 -8.05
CA ILE A 86 -1.77 7.64 -6.67
C ILE A 86 -0.72 8.72 -6.37
N GLY A 87 -1.06 9.72 -5.56
CA GLY A 87 -0.10 10.76 -5.20
C GLY A 87 -0.64 11.69 -4.13
N GLU A 88 0.25 12.38 -3.42
CA GLU A 88 -0.15 13.33 -2.39
C GLU A 88 -0.90 14.54 -2.98
N THR A 89 -1.63 15.27 -2.13
CA THR A 89 -2.16 16.58 -2.53
C THR A 89 -1.03 17.49 -3.03
N GLY A 90 -1.18 18.08 -4.21
CA GLY A 90 -0.15 18.92 -4.84
C GLY A 90 0.92 18.17 -5.65
N SER A 91 0.88 16.83 -5.69
CA SER A 91 1.87 16.00 -6.41
C SER A 91 1.88 16.13 -7.95
N GLY A 92 1.01 16.98 -8.52
CA GLY A 92 0.92 17.16 -9.97
C GLY A 92 0.10 16.12 -10.74
N LYS A 93 -0.70 15.26 -10.08
CA LYS A 93 -1.57 14.26 -10.75
C LYS A 93 -2.48 14.87 -11.82
N SER A 94 -3.29 15.86 -11.43
CA SER A 94 -4.24 16.53 -12.33
C SER A 94 -3.50 17.30 -13.43
N THR A 95 -2.37 17.93 -13.09
CA THR A 95 -1.46 18.57 -14.07
C THR A 95 -0.96 17.57 -15.12
N PHE A 96 -0.52 16.39 -14.68
CA PHE A 96 -0.09 15.31 -15.56
C PHE A 96 -1.23 14.84 -16.48
N ALA A 97 -2.42 14.59 -15.93
CA ALA A 97 -3.57 14.15 -16.70
C ALA A 97 -4.00 15.17 -17.77
N ARG A 98 -4.05 16.46 -17.42
CA ARG A 98 -4.35 17.54 -18.37
C ARG A 98 -3.28 17.66 -19.44
N HIS A 99 -2.00 17.55 -19.07
CA HIS A 99 -0.90 17.58 -20.03
C HIS A 99 -0.95 16.36 -20.96
N LEU A 100 -1.26 15.17 -20.43
CA LEU A 100 -1.44 13.97 -21.22
C LEU A 100 -2.60 14.13 -22.22
N ALA A 101 -3.76 14.61 -21.77
CA ALA A 101 -4.89 14.90 -22.65
C ALA A 101 -4.50 15.90 -23.74
N PHE A 102 -3.84 17.00 -23.35
CA PHE A 102 -3.30 18.00 -24.26
C PHE A 102 -2.39 17.42 -25.35
N SER A 103 -1.37 16.65 -24.96
CA SER A 103 -0.42 16.08 -25.92
C SER A 103 -1.08 15.05 -26.85
N LEU A 104 -1.96 14.19 -26.32
CA LEU A 104 -2.73 13.26 -27.15
C LEU A 104 -3.65 14.02 -28.12
N GLY A 105 -4.22 15.15 -27.69
CA GLY A 105 -5.00 16.04 -28.54
C GLY A 105 -4.19 16.71 -29.66
N LYS A 106 -2.88 16.93 -29.46
CA LYS A 106 -1.95 17.40 -30.50
C LYS A 106 -1.46 16.30 -31.45
N GLY A 107 -1.84 15.03 -31.24
CA GLY A 107 -1.48 13.91 -32.11
C GLY A 107 -0.43 12.95 -31.53
N GLY A 108 -0.22 12.98 -30.22
CA GLY A 108 0.68 12.05 -29.51
C GLY A 108 1.81 12.77 -28.79
N ILE A 109 2.69 11.98 -28.17
CA ILE A 109 3.84 12.50 -27.42
C ILE A 109 5.12 12.05 -28.14
N PRO A 110 5.89 12.97 -28.76
CA PRO A 110 7.15 12.62 -29.39
C PRO A 110 8.17 12.17 -28.34
N ALA A 111 9.20 11.44 -28.79
CA ALA A 111 10.31 11.02 -27.94
C ALA A 111 10.94 12.25 -27.25
N THR A 112 10.84 12.27 -25.91
CA THR A 112 11.34 13.36 -25.07
C THR A 112 12.18 12.78 -23.95
N ASP A 113 13.40 13.27 -23.77
CA ASP A 113 14.30 12.84 -22.71
C ASP A 113 13.77 13.25 -21.33
N VAL A 114 13.77 12.29 -20.40
CA VAL A 114 13.33 12.50 -19.01
C VAL A 114 14.39 11.95 -18.06
N GLU A 115 14.77 12.78 -17.09
CA GLU A 115 15.60 12.39 -15.94
C GLU A 115 14.90 11.32 -15.11
N ARG A 116 15.61 10.22 -14.82
CA ARG A 116 15.07 9.01 -14.17
C ARG A 116 15.61 8.77 -12.78
N ASN A 117 16.67 9.48 -12.39
CA ASN A 117 17.21 9.55 -11.04
C ASN A 117 18.10 10.79 -10.87
N ASP A 118 18.57 11.04 -9.64
CA ASP A 118 19.47 12.15 -9.33
C ASP A 118 20.94 11.88 -9.72
N GLN A 119 21.25 10.68 -10.22
CA GLN A 119 22.58 10.27 -10.68
C GLN A 119 22.79 10.50 -12.19
N GLY A 120 21.83 11.12 -12.88
CA GLY A 120 21.93 11.52 -14.28
C GLY A 120 21.49 10.43 -15.28
N ALA A 121 20.75 9.41 -14.84
CA ALA A 121 20.11 8.48 -15.77
C ALA A 121 19.00 9.20 -16.52
N VAL A 122 19.08 9.22 -17.85
CA VAL A 122 18.08 9.85 -18.73
C VAL A 122 17.55 8.81 -19.70
N HIS A 123 16.23 8.71 -19.82
CA HIS A 123 15.58 7.82 -20.78
C HIS A 123 14.45 8.53 -21.50
N PRO A 124 14.32 8.35 -22.82
CA PRO A 124 13.23 8.95 -23.58
C PRO A 124 11.90 8.35 -23.13
N GLN A 125 10.86 9.19 -23.07
CA GLN A 125 9.48 8.77 -23.01
C GLN A 125 8.81 9.10 -24.34
N GLU A 126 7.92 8.22 -24.81
CA GLU A 126 7.18 8.43 -26.05
C GLU A 126 5.81 7.76 -26.01
N TRP A 127 4.87 8.33 -26.74
CA TRP A 127 3.58 7.70 -27.03
C TRP A 127 3.18 8.03 -28.47
N SER A 128 3.64 7.20 -29.41
CA SER A 128 3.28 7.25 -30.83
C SER A 128 2.20 6.19 -31.14
N VAL A 129 0.92 6.50 -30.95
CA VAL A 129 -0.18 5.59 -31.32
C VAL A 129 -1.18 6.34 -32.19
N ALA A 130 -1.77 5.61 -33.15
CA ALA A 130 -2.89 6.09 -33.94
C ALA A 130 -4.11 6.39 -33.04
N SER A 131 -4.60 7.64 -33.07
CA SER A 131 -5.92 8.06 -32.57
C SER A 131 -6.29 7.57 -31.16
N VAL A 132 -5.58 7.99 -30.11
CA VAL A 132 -6.11 7.93 -28.74
C VAL A 132 -7.00 9.16 -28.51
N LEU A 133 -8.25 8.95 -28.12
CA LEU A 133 -9.17 10.03 -27.74
C LEU A 133 -9.14 10.20 -26.21
N PRO A 134 -8.53 11.28 -25.68
CA PRO A 134 -8.56 11.55 -24.25
C PRO A 134 -9.92 12.12 -23.84
N VAL A 135 -10.51 11.53 -22.80
CA VAL A 135 -11.73 12.01 -22.16
C VAL A 135 -11.41 12.32 -20.72
N TYR A 136 -11.41 13.60 -20.37
CA TYR A 136 -11.13 14.06 -19.01
C TYR A 136 -12.44 14.28 -18.25
N LEU A 137 -12.62 13.54 -17.16
CA LEU A 137 -13.80 13.53 -16.30
C LEU A 137 -13.38 13.94 -14.88
N SER A 138 -13.91 15.06 -14.39
CA SER A 138 -13.70 15.47 -12.99
C SER A 138 -14.75 14.81 -12.10
N VAL A 139 -14.30 13.99 -11.16
CA VAL A 139 -15.18 13.29 -10.23
C VAL A 139 -15.67 14.25 -9.16
N SER A 140 -16.96 14.14 -8.81
CA SER A 140 -17.57 14.89 -7.71
C SER A 140 -18.58 14.02 -6.97
N LYS A 141 -18.92 14.43 -5.73
CA LYS A 141 -19.73 13.64 -4.78
C LYS A 141 -21.13 13.25 -5.29
N ALA A 142 -21.65 13.94 -6.31
CA ALA A 142 -23.02 13.76 -6.78
C ALA A 142 -23.15 12.87 -8.04
N LEU A 143 -22.04 12.43 -8.64
CA LEU A 143 -22.06 11.81 -9.97
C LEU A 143 -21.69 10.33 -9.90
N SER A 144 -22.59 9.49 -10.39
CA SER A 144 -22.28 8.09 -10.72
C SER A 144 -21.38 8.03 -11.97
N PHE A 145 -20.77 6.88 -12.23
CA PHE A 145 -19.98 6.68 -13.46
C PHE A 145 -20.80 6.98 -14.72
N ALA A 146 -22.06 6.53 -14.76
CA ALA A 146 -22.98 6.83 -15.86
C ALA A 146 -23.27 8.34 -15.99
N ALA A 147 -23.39 9.07 -14.88
CA ALA A 147 -23.60 10.52 -14.91
C ALA A 147 -22.36 11.26 -15.44
N LEU A 148 -21.15 10.83 -15.07
CA LEU A 148 -19.90 11.38 -15.61
C LEU A 148 -19.80 11.20 -17.12
N LEU A 149 -20.16 10.02 -17.64
CA LEU A 149 -20.20 9.77 -19.09
C LEU A 149 -21.26 10.65 -19.78
N ALA A 150 -22.44 10.80 -19.18
CA ALA A 150 -23.51 11.63 -19.71
C ALA A 150 -23.11 13.12 -19.78
N GLU A 151 -22.42 13.66 -18.77
CA GLU A 151 -21.90 15.03 -18.79
C GLU A 151 -20.87 15.26 -19.90
N ALA A 152 -20.08 14.22 -20.22
CA ALA A 152 -19.17 14.23 -21.36
C ALA A 152 -19.85 13.96 -22.71
N ALA A 153 -21.17 13.76 -22.72
CA ALA A 153 -21.96 13.33 -23.87
C ALA A 153 -21.43 12.03 -24.53
N ILE A 154 -20.90 11.11 -23.72
CA ILE A 154 -20.41 9.80 -24.14
C ILE A 154 -21.52 8.77 -23.94
N ASP A 155 -22.11 8.36 -25.04
CA ASP A 155 -23.03 7.22 -25.13
C ASP A 155 -22.46 6.11 -26.03
N THR A 156 -23.10 4.94 -26.03
CA THR A 156 -22.63 3.66 -26.63
C THR A 156 -22.26 3.73 -28.12
N VAL A 157 -22.54 4.86 -28.80
CA VAL A 157 -22.36 5.08 -30.23
C VAL A 157 -21.04 5.80 -30.56
N THR A 158 -20.34 6.39 -29.58
CA THR A 158 -19.19 7.30 -29.78
C THR A 158 -17.81 6.62 -29.87
N MET A 159 -17.78 5.28 -29.84
CA MET A 159 -16.53 4.53 -29.94
C MET A 159 -15.89 4.70 -31.33
N PRO A 160 -14.60 5.08 -31.42
CA PRO A 160 -13.92 5.16 -32.71
C PRO A 160 -13.96 3.82 -33.44
N SER A 161 -14.24 3.85 -34.75
CA SER A 161 -14.05 2.68 -35.63
C SER A 161 -12.58 2.27 -35.74
N ASP A 162 -11.69 3.21 -35.44
CA ASP A 162 -10.24 3.16 -35.50
C ASP A 162 -9.63 3.99 -34.35
N GLY A 163 -8.96 3.33 -33.39
CA GLY A 163 -8.31 3.98 -32.25
C GLY A 163 -8.82 3.50 -30.89
N SER A 164 -8.31 4.12 -29.82
CA SER A 164 -8.64 3.79 -28.42
C SER A 164 -9.13 5.02 -27.67
N ILE A 165 -9.90 4.80 -26.61
CA ILE A 165 -10.33 5.88 -25.70
C ILE A 165 -9.47 5.81 -24.44
N LEU A 166 -9.03 6.96 -23.94
CA LEU A 166 -8.45 7.07 -22.59
C LEU A 166 -9.43 7.84 -21.70
N LEU A 167 -10.16 7.13 -20.84
CA LEU A 167 -11.00 7.73 -19.80
C LEU A 167 -10.11 8.11 -18.61
N ILE A 168 -10.06 9.41 -18.31
CA ILE A 168 -9.32 9.97 -17.18
C ILE A 168 -10.33 10.38 -16.12
N LEU A 169 -10.30 9.71 -14.97
CA LEU A 169 -11.13 10.00 -13.80
C LEU A 169 -10.27 10.78 -12.80
N ASP A 170 -10.44 12.10 -12.73
CA ASP A 170 -9.65 12.98 -11.86
C ASP A 170 -10.36 13.25 -10.53
N GLY A 171 -9.69 12.97 -9.42
CA GLY A 171 -10.19 13.18 -8.07
C GLY A 171 -11.18 12.10 -7.60
N VAL A 172 -10.87 10.83 -7.83
CA VAL A 172 -11.78 9.70 -7.51
C VAL A 172 -12.23 9.71 -6.05
N GLU A 173 -11.40 10.19 -5.13
CA GLU A 173 -11.75 10.33 -3.72
C GLU A 173 -12.96 11.24 -3.46
N GLN A 174 -13.27 12.16 -4.39
CA GLN A 174 -14.41 13.07 -4.27
C GLN A 174 -15.76 12.33 -4.36
N ALA A 175 -15.80 11.09 -4.87
CA ALA A 175 -16.98 10.25 -4.85
C ALA A 175 -17.31 9.67 -3.45
N GLY A 176 -16.41 9.83 -2.47
CA GLY A 176 -16.59 9.31 -1.10
C GLY A 176 -16.86 7.81 -1.10
N ASP A 177 -17.92 7.37 -0.42
CA ASP A 177 -18.29 5.96 -0.29
C ASP A 177 -18.61 5.28 -1.64
N GLN A 178 -18.90 6.05 -2.69
CA GLN A 178 -19.17 5.52 -4.04
C GLN A 178 -17.91 5.32 -4.88
N ALA A 179 -16.73 5.70 -4.39
CA ALA A 179 -15.49 5.64 -5.17
C ALA A 179 -15.15 4.22 -5.67
N THR A 180 -15.27 3.20 -4.82
CA THR A 180 -15.03 1.81 -5.24
C THR A 180 -16.04 1.34 -6.28
N THR A 181 -17.32 1.69 -6.11
CA THR A 181 -18.36 1.37 -7.10
C THR A 181 -18.11 2.06 -8.43
N LEU A 182 -17.73 3.34 -8.41
CA LEU A 182 -17.37 4.11 -9.61
C LEU A 182 -16.22 3.46 -10.38
N LEU A 183 -15.19 2.97 -9.69
CA LEU A 183 -14.08 2.26 -10.32
C LEU A 183 -14.49 0.89 -10.87
N GLN A 184 -15.39 0.19 -10.19
CA GLN A 184 -15.94 -1.08 -10.65
C GLN A 184 -16.78 -0.90 -11.92
N ASP A 185 -17.66 0.10 -11.94
CA ASP A 185 -18.47 0.47 -13.11
C ASP A 185 -17.57 0.84 -14.31
N ALA A 186 -16.45 1.53 -14.04
CA ALA A 186 -15.47 1.86 -15.08
C ALA A 186 -14.84 0.58 -15.67
N VAL A 187 -14.47 -0.40 -14.84
CA VAL A 187 -13.95 -1.69 -15.30
C VAL A 187 -14.99 -2.46 -16.11
N GLU A 188 -16.26 -2.44 -15.69
CA GLU A 188 -17.36 -3.06 -16.45
C GLU A 188 -17.55 -2.39 -17.82
N PHE A 189 -17.44 -1.07 -17.87
CA PHE A 189 -17.44 -0.32 -19.13
C PHE A 189 -16.26 -0.71 -20.03
N GLN A 190 -15.04 -0.84 -19.50
CA GLN A 190 -13.91 -1.35 -20.28
C GLN A 190 -14.15 -2.78 -20.79
N ASN A 191 -14.75 -3.66 -19.97
CA ASN A 191 -15.06 -5.03 -20.40
C ASN A 191 -16.06 -5.05 -21.57
N ALA A 192 -17.05 -4.15 -21.54
CA ALA A 192 -17.98 -3.96 -22.65
C ALA A 192 -17.30 -3.31 -23.88
N TYR A 193 -16.28 -2.49 -23.65
CA TYR A 193 -15.56 -1.72 -24.67
C TYR A 193 -14.04 -1.89 -24.56
N PRO A 194 -13.46 -3.00 -25.07
CA PRO A 194 -12.04 -3.35 -24.84
C PRO A 194 -11.01 -2.36 -25.39
N GLN A 195 -11.42 -1.44 -26.26
CA GLN A 195 -10.58 -0.33 -26.76
C GLN A 195 -10.46 0.83 -25.74
N THR A 196 -11.16 0.75 -24.61
CA THR A 196 -11.14 1.74 -23.55
C THR A 196 -10.01 1.47 -22.58
N ARG A 197 -9.22 2.50 -22.31
CA ARG A 197 -8.21 2.54 -21.26
C ARG A 197 -8.70 3.46 -20.14
N ILE A 198 -8.35 3.14 -18.91
CA ILE A 198 -8.81 3.88 -17.74
C ILE A 198 -7.61 4.35 -16.93
N LEU A 199 -7.56 5.66 -16.67
CA LEU A 199 -6.64 6.30 -15.75
C LEU A 199 -7.45 6.91 -14.60
N ALA A 200 -7.35 6.32 -13.41
CA ALA A 200 -7.91 6.85 -12.18
C ALA A 200 -6.84 7.63 -11.41
N LEU A 201 -7.10 8.91 -11.11
CA LEU A 201 -6.23 9.73 -10.27
C LEU A 201 -6.80 9.77 -8.85
N ILE A 202 -5.99 9.38 -7.87
CA ILE A 202 -6.45 9.19 -6.49
C ILE A 202 -5.49 9.87 -5.52
N GLU A 203 -6.04 10.61 -4.55
CA GLU A 203 -5.25 11.14 -3.42
C GLU A 203 -4.67 10.00 -2.55
N MET A 204 -3.44 10.15 -2.08
CA MET A 204 -2.65 9.13 -1.38
C MET A 204 -3.32 8.60 -0.09
N GLN A 205 -3.88 9.46 0.75
CA GLN A 205 -4.59 9.02 1.97
C GLN A 205 -5.89 8.32 1.61
N ALA A 206 -6.65 8.85 0.66
CA ALA A 206 -7.88 8.20 0.19
C ALA A 206 -7.60 6.82 -0.42
N ALA A 207 -6.55 6.68 -1.23
CA ALA A 207 -6.14 5.40 -1.81
C ALA A 207 -5.78 4.35 -0.74
N LYS A 208 -5.27 4.76 0.41
CA LYS A 208 -4.98 3.84 1.55
C LYS A 208 -6.23 3.35 2.25
N ARG A 209 -7.34 4.08 2.16
CA ARG A 209 -8.65 3.69 2.73
C ARG A 209 -9.54 2.97 1.74
N MET A 210 -9.28 3.12 0.44
CA MET A 210 -10.08 2.57 -0.64
C MET A 210 -9.67 1.14 -1.01
N SER A 211 -10.67 0.29 -1.24
CA SER A 211 -10.47 -0.99 -1.93
C SER A 211 -10.54 -0.76 -3.44
N LEU A 212 -9.40 -0.87 -4.12
CA LEU A 212 -9.33 -0.74 -5.58
C LEU A 212 -9.62 -2.10 -6.24
N PRO A 213 -10.46 -2.15 -7.31
CA PRO A 213 -10.69 -3.38 -8.06
C PRO A 213 -9.38 -4.01 -8.56
N SER A 214 -9.29 -5.35 -8.57
CA SER A 214 -8.07 -6.08 -8.94
C SER A 214 -7.60 -5.84 -10.38
N ALA A 215 -8.46 -5.29 -11.24
CA ALA A 215 -8.10 -4.91 -12.60
C ALA A 215 -7.17 -3.69 -12.66
N PHE A 216 -7.12 -2.86 -11.61
CA PHE A 216 -6.26 -1.68 -11.59
C PHE A 216 -4.83 -2.04 -11.19
N ALA A 217 -3.89 -1.80 -12.10
CA ALA A 217 -2.49 -1.61 -11.71
C ALA A 217 -2.40 -0.38 -10.79
N ARG A 218 -1.46 -0.38 -9.85
CA ARG A 218 -1.29 0.69 -8.86
C ARG A 218 0.13 1.22 -8.93
N HIS A 219 0.29 2.52 -9.17
CA HIS A 219 1.58 3.19 -9.11
C HIS A 219 1.44 4.53 -8.39
N GLU A 220 2.41 4.83 -7.53
CA GLU A 220 2.49 6.08 -6.78
C GLU A 220 3.44 7.05 -7.49
N LEU A 221 3.06 8.31 -7.57
CA LEU A 221 3.94 9.38 -8.05
C LEU A 221 5.07 9.62 -7.06
N LEU A 222 6.29 9.71 -7.58
CA LEU A 222 7.46 10.13 -6.81
C LEU A 222 7.46 11.65 -6.63
N PRO A 223 8.06 12.15 -5.53
CA PRO A 223 8.47 13.55 -5.45
C PRO A 223 9.40 13.92 -6.62
N LEU A 224 9.41 15.20 -7.01
CA LEU A 224 10.31 15.70 -8.02
C LEU A 224 11.76 15.51 -7.58
N LEU A 225 12.55 14.91 -8.45
CA LEU A 225 14.00 14.78 -8.29
C LEU A 225 14.64 16.16 -8.14
N LYS A 226 15.79 16.21 -7.47
CA LYS A 226 16.58 17.46 -7.37
C LYS A 226 17.02 17.92 -8.76
N THR A 227 17.42 16.99 -9.63
CA THR A 227 17.77 17.27 -11.05
C THR A 227 16.60 17.84 -11.84
N GLN A 228 15.39 17.26 -11.70
CA GLN A 228 14.17 17.75 -12.33
C GLN A 228 13.86 19.20 -11.93
N ARG A 229 13.98 19.51 -10.62
CA ARG A 229 13.74 20.86 -10.09
C ARG A 229 14.77 21.85 -10.60
N ARG A 230 16.07 21.49 -10.58
CA ARG A 230 17.14 22.34 -11.15
C ARG A 230 16.89 22.66 -12.62
N ASN A 231 16.63 21.64 -13.44
CA ASN A 231 16.39 21.80 -14.87
C ASN A 231 15.13 22.66 -15.12
N ALA A 232 14.09 22.49 -14.31
CA ALA A 232 12.90 23.33 -14.39
C ALA A 232 13.20 24.80 -14.05
N VAL A 233 13.99 25.10 -13.01
CA VAL A 233 14.39 26.49 -12.70
C VAL A 233 15.14 27.11 -13.87
N VAL A 234 16.16 26.42 -14.41
CA VAL A 234 16.95 26.90 -15.55
C VAL A 234 16.05 27.16 -16.77
N ARG A 235 15.18 26.21 -17.11
CA ARG A 235 14.27 26.32 -18.27
C ARG A 235 13.28 27.47 -18.11
N LEU A 236 12.71 27.65 -16.91
CA LEU A 236 11.60 28.57 -16.68
C LEU A 236 12.03 30.00 -16.36
N THR A 237 13.23 30.17 -15.78
CA THR A 237 13.70 31.48 -15.30
C THR A 237 14.97 31.95 -16.01
N GLY A 238 15.70 31.06 -16.69
CA GLY A 238 17.03 31.35 -17.22
C GLY A 238 18.12 31.48 -16.15
N THR A 239 17.83 31.15 -14.89
CA THR A 239 18.77 31.23 -13.76
C THR A 239 19.19 29.84 -13.30
N ASN A 240 20.43 29.70 -12.81
CA ASN A 240 20.91 28.46 -12.24
C ASN A 240 20.82 28.53 -10.71
N PRO A 241 20.04 27.66 -10.05
CA PRO A 241 19.90 27.69 -8.60
C PRO A 241 21.17 27.18 -7.90
N ASP A 242 21.53 27.82 -6.79
CA ASP A 242 22.60 27.37 -5.90
C ASP A 242 22.16 26.12 -5.12
N GLU A 243 23.11 25.28 -4.71
CA GLU A 243 22.83 24.04 -3.97
C GLU A 243 22.07 24.27 -2.64
N SER A 244 22.22 25.46 -2.06
CA SER A 244 21.54 25.90 -0.84
C SER A 244 20.16 26.50 -1.07
N ASP A 245 19.72 26.69 -2.32
CA ASP A 245 18.45 27.32 -2.61
C ASP A 245 17.28 26.42 -2.21
N SER A 246 16.23 27.01 -1.63
CA SER A 246 15.02 26.32 -1.20
C SER A 246 14.40 25.44 -2.29
N VAL A 247 14.48 25.88 -3.56
CA VAL A 247 13.98 25.14 -4.72
C VAL A 247 14.62 23.77 -4.93
N LEU A 248 15.81 23.53 -4.36
CA LEU A 248 16.54 22.27 -4.42
C LEU A 248 16.47 21.44 -3.12
N SER A 249 15.82 21.96 -2.07
CA SER A 249 15.63 21.27 -0.79
C SER A 249 14.56 20.18 -0.83
N ASP A 250 14.58 19.19 0.07
CA ASP A 250 13.54 18.14 0.09
C ASP A 250 12.12 18.70 0.35
N GLY A 251 11.99 19.80 1.09
CA GLY A 251 10.73 20.50 1.31
C GLY A 251 10.10 21.08 0.05
N ALA A 252 10.85 21.22 -1.05
CA ALA A 252 10.36 21.65 -2.36
C ALA A 252 10.15 20.50 -3.35
N SER A 253 10.22 19.24 -2.92
CA SER A 253 10.11 18.06 -3.81
C SER A 253 8.68 17.82 -4.32
N ASN A 254 7.65 18.25 -3.61
CA ASN A 254 6.27 18.23 -4.14
C ASN A 254 6.09 19.40 -5.14
N PRO A 255 5.48 19.22 -6.32
CA PRO A 255 5.29 20.29 -7.30
C PRO A 255 4.64 21.56 -6.76
N ALA A 256 3.62 21.46 -5.91
CA ALA A 256 3.00 22.65 -5.31
C ALA A 256 3.98 23.41 -4.38
N HIS A 257 4.83 22.67 -3.67
CA HIS A 257 5.88 23.23 -2.80
C HIS A 257 7.01 23.87 -3.62
N PHE A 258 7.41 23.23 -4.72
CA PHE A 258 8.39 23.75 -5.66
C PHE A 258 7.99 25.14 -6.18
N ILE A 259 6.73 25.34 -6.55
CA ILE A 259 6.25 26.65 -7.02
C ILE A 259 6.31 27.71 -5.92
N MET A 260 5.96 27.36 -4.68
CA MET A 260 6.11 28.27 -3.54
C MET A 260 7.57 28.63 -3.31
N ALA A 261 8.47 27.65 -3.31
CA ALA A 261 9.91 27.86 -3.18
C ALA A 261 10.48 28.72 -4.32
N LEU A 262 10.05 28.48 -5.56
CA LEU A 262 10.48 29.23 -6.74
C LEU A 262 10.11 30.72 -6.63
N ASN A 263 8.90 31.01 -6.13
CA ASN A 263 8.44 32.37 -5.98
C ASN A 263 8.96 33.04 -4.71
N GLY A 264 9.12 32.31 -3.61
CA GLY A 264 9.64 32.82 -2.34
C GLY A 264 11.15 33.09 -2.33
N GLY A 265 11.93 32.19 -2.95
CA GLY A 265 13.39 32.16 -2.86
C GLY A 265 13.89 31.81 -1.45
N GLY A 266 15.18 32.01 -1.20
CA GLY A 266 15.80 31.78 0.11
C GLY A 266 16.45 30.40 0.26
N HIS A 267 16.74 30.01 1.50
CA HIS A 267 17.50 28.82 1.86
C HIS A 267 16.77 27.89 2.84
N GLU A 268 15.47 28.11 3.03
CA GLU A 268 14.60 27.25 3.82
C GLU A 268 14.53 25.85 3.22
N THR A 269 14.66 24.83 4.07
CA THR A 269 14.66 23.41 3.65
C THR A 269 13.36 22.69 3.99
N ALA A 270 12.68 23.12 5.05
CA ALA A 270 11.37 22.62 5.44
C ALA A 270 10.25 23.39 4.71
N ILE A 271 9.16 22.71 4.40
CA ILE A 271 8.04 23.33 3.67
C ILE A 271 7.38 24.45 4.48
N GLU A 272 7.29 24.32 5.81
CA GLU A 272 6.74 25.36 6.68
C GLU A 272 7.50 26.69 6.52
N GLY A 273 8.84 26.64 6.49
CA GLY A 273 9.69 27.81 6.24
C GLY A 273 9.56 28.34 4.82
N ILE A 274 9.51 27.47 3.82
CA ILE A 274 9.26 27.86 2.41
C ILE A 274 7.95 28.63 2.28
N VAL A 275 6.88 28.15 2.92
CA VAL A 275 5.56 28.80 2.91
C VAL A 275 5.63 30.16 3.58
N ASP A 276 6.30 30.27 4.74
CA ASP A 276 6.42 31.53 5.47
C ASP A 276 7.19 32.56 4.63
N ARG A 277 8.30 32.14 3.99
CA ARG A 277 9.08 33.01 3.11
C ARG A 277 8.34 33.45 1.86
N TRP A 278 7.59 32.52 1.24
CA TRP A 278 6.72 32.85 0.13
C TRP A 278 5.64 33.86 0.54
N LEU A 279 5.00 33.64 1.69
CA LEU A 279 3.95 34.48 2.22
C LEU A 279 4.44 35.90 2.56
N GLU A 280 5.62 36.04 3.18
CA GLU A 280 6.26 37.34 3.42
C GLU A 280 6.39 38.16 2.13
N LYS A 281 6.79 37.50 1.04
CA LYS A 281 7.00 38.16 -0.25
C LYS A 281 5.70 38.58 -0.93
N ILE A 282 4.64 37.78 -0.82
CA ILE A 282 3.35 38.08 -1.48
C ILE A 282 2.45 39.00 -0.66
N ALA A 283 2.51 38.92 0.68
CA ALA A 283 1.62 39.66 1.56
C ALA A 283 2.18 41.05 1.91
N GLY A 284 3.50 41.22 1.96
CA GLY A 284 4.17 42.47 2.30
C GLY A 284 4.10 42.87 3.79
N ASP A 285 3.07 42.43 4.51
CA ASP A 285 2.90 42.62 5.95
C ASP A 285 2.22 41.43 6.65
N THR A 286 2.32 41.39 7.98
CA THR A 286 1.79 40.29 8.81
C THR A 286 0.27 40.24 8.87
N GLY A 287 -0.42 41.37 8.83
CA GLY A 287 -1.89 41.42 8.84
C GLY A 287 -2.48 40.83 7.57
N THR A 288 -1.92 41.20 6.40
CA THR A 288 -2.29 40.63 5.10
C THR A 288 -1.98 39.13 5.05
N ALA A 289 -0.82 38.71 5.57
CA ALA A 289 -0.44 37.30 5.65
C ALA A 289 -1.44 36.47 6.47
N ASP A 290 -1.83 36.98 7.66
CA ASP A 290 -2.77 36.29 8.54
C ASP A 290 -4.19 36.24 7.95
N PHE A 291 -4.60 37.31 7.26
CA PHE A 291 -5.87 37.35 6.52
C PHE A 291 -5.92 36.29 5.41
N LEU A 292 -4.86 36.19 4.58
CA LEU A 292 -4.76 35.17 3.53
C LEU A 292 -4.78 33.75 4.10
N CYS A 293 -4.12 33.52 5.24
CA CYS A 293 -4.17 32.23 5.93
C CYS A 293 -5.57 31.90 6.45
N GLY A 294 -6.31 32.89 6.95
CA GLY A 294 -7.71 32.73 7.36
C GLY A 294 -8.62 32.37 6.19
N LEU A 295 -8.55 33.11 5.08
CA LEU A 295 -9.33 32.79 3.88
C LEU A 295 -8.99 31.40 3.32
N ALA A 296 -7.72 31.00 3.34
CA ALA A 296 -7.32 29.67 2.91
C ALA A 296 -7.89 28.55 3.81
N TYR A 297 -8.02 28.81 5.12
CA TYR A 297 -8.71 27.93 6.06
C TYR A 297 -10.21 27.84 5.73
N ASP A 298 -10.89 28.97 5.53
CA ASP A 298 -12.32 29.01 5.19
C ASP A 298 -12.59 28.28 3.86
N ALA A 299 -11.72 28.48 2.86
CA ALA A 299 -11.78 27.79 1.57
C ALA A 299 -11.55 26.28 1.68
N LEU A 300 -10.75 25.83 2.64
CA LEU A 300 -10.54 24.40 2.91
C LEU A 300 -11.70 23.79 3.69
N ALA A 301 -12.30 24.55 4.61
CA ALA A 301 -13.48 24.16 5.39
C ALA A 301 -14.78 24.18 4.58
N GLY A 302 -14.75 24.71 3.34
CA GLY A 302 -15.93 24.88 2.50
C GLY A 302 -16.85 26.00 2.98
N GLU A 303 -16.30 27.00 3.67
CA GLU A 303 -17.01 28.13 4.27
C GLU A 303 -16.83 29.42 3.45
N MET A 304 -16.00 29.38 2.41
CA MET A 304 -15.76 30.51 1.50
C MET A 304 -16.72 30.50 0.31
N ASP A 305 -17.31 31.66 -0.01
CA ASP A 305 -18.25 31.82 -1.13
C ASP A 305 -17.61 31.53 -2.50
N ASP A 306 -16.38 32.00 -2.72
CA ASP A 306 -15.62 31.77 -3.96
C ASP A 306 -14.30 31.04 -3.68
N PRO A 307 -14.30 29.70 -3.66
CA PRO A 307 -13.09 28.92 -3.42
C PRO A 307 -12.09 28.98 -4.59
N SER A 308 -12.46 29.55 -5.75
CA SER A 308 -11.57 29.65 -6.92
C SER A 308 -10.39 30.60 -6.68
N LEU A 309 -10.47 31.48 -5.67
CA LEU A 309 -9.38 32.31 -5.20
C LEU A 309 -8.19 31.51 -4.62
N PHE A 310 -8.43 30.28 -4.16
CA PHE A 310 -7.40 29.35 -3.69
C PHE A 310 -7.52 27.99 -4.39
N PRO A 311 -7.22 27.91 -5.70
CA PRO A 311 -7.55 26.73 -6.50
C PRO A 311 -6.74 25.49 -6.06
N VAL A 312 -5.52 25.69 -5.56
CA VAL A 312 -4.61 24.60 -5.17
C VAL A 312 -4.88 24.15 -3.73
N VAL A 313 -5.48 22.95 -3.56
CA VAL A 313 -5.79 22.35 -2.25
C VAL A 313 -4.55 22.28 -1.34
N ARG A 314 -3.38 21.92 -1.89
CA ARG A 314 -2.16 21.84 -1.08
C ARG A 314 -1.74 23.19 -0.49
N ALA A 315 -1.94 24.28 -1.24
CA ALA A 315 -1.68 25.62 -0.74
C ALA A 315 -2.65 25.98 0.40
N ARG A 316 -3.94 25.66 0.23
CA ARG A 316 -4.95 25.80 1.29
C ARG A 316 -4.55 25.06 2.57
N GLN A 317 -4.14 23.80 2.46
CA GLN A 317 -3.71 22.98 3.60
C GLN A 317 -2.53 23.60 4.37
N LEU A 318 -1.51 24.12 3.68
CA LEU A 318 -0.33 24.72 4.31
C LEU A 318 -0.65 26.06 5.00
N LEU A 319 -1.44 26.90 4.34
CA LEU A 319 -1.87 28.18 4.89
C LEU A 319 -2.87 28.01 6.05
N ALA A 320 -3.79 27.05 5.95
CA ALA A 320 -4.68 26.68 7.03
C ALA A 320 -3.89 26.15 8.25
N ALA A 321 -2.84 25.35 8.03
CA ALA A 321 -1.97 24.90 9.11
C ALA A 321 -1.28 26.08 9.82
N ARG A 322 -0.83 27.10 9.08
CA ARG A 322 -0.30 28.34 9.68
C ARG A 322 -1.37 29.09 10.48
N HIS A 323 -2.59 29.22 9.93
CA HIS A 323 -3.71 29.83 10.65
C HIS A 323 -4.04 29.11 11.97
N LEU A 324 -4.06 27.78 11.94
CA LEU A 324 -4.40 26.94 13.08
C LEU A 324 -3.30 26.92 14.17
N ALA A 325 -2.07 27.30 13.85
CA ALA A 325 -0.95 27.30 14.81
C ALA A 325 -1.16 28.26 16.00
N VAL A 326 -2.05 29.24 15.86
CA VAL A 326 -2.43 30.20 16.91
C VAL A 326 -3.83 29.95 17.49
N LYS A 327 -4.47 28.84 17.11
CA LYS A 327 -5.82 28.45 17.56
C LYS A 327 -5.76 27.34 18.60
N ALA A 328 -6.90 27.11 19.25
CA ALA A 328 -7.07 25.95 20.12
C ALA A 328 -7.00 24.65 19.29
N PRO A 329 -6.27 23.61 19.74
CA PRO A 329 -6.07 22.38 18.96
C PRO A 329 -7.38 21.69 18.55
N GLU A 330 -8.43 21.83 19.36
CA GLU A 330 -9.75 21.25 19.14
C GLU A 330 -10.39 21.75 17.83
N ILE A 331 -10.07 22.98 17.41
CA ILE A 331 -10.55 23.54 16.13
C ILE A 331 -9.96 22.75 14.96
N ALA A 332 -8.65 22.46 15.00
CA ALA A 332 -7.99 21.68 13.97
C ALA A 332 -8.51 20.24 13.95
N VAL A 333 -8.68 19.64 15.13
CA VAL A 333 -9.19 18.26 15.28
C VAL A 333 -10.64 18.14 14.80
N ALA A 334 -11.49 19.13 15.05
CA ALA A 334 -12.87 19.13 14.55
C ALA A 334 -12.93 19.07 13.01
N GLN A 335 -12.08 19.85 12.33
CA GLN A 335 -12.00 19.80 10.87
C GLN A 335 -11.44 18.46 10.36
N PHE A 336 -10.44 17.91 11.04
CA PHE A 336 -9.89 16.59 10.72
C PHE A 336 -10.93 15.46 10.83
N ILE A 337 -11.81 15.51 11.82
CA ILE A 337 -12.89 14.52 11.98
C ILE A 337 -13.94 14.67 10.88
N ARG A 338 -14.22 15.90 10.44
CA ARG A 338 -15.18 16.19 9.37
C ARG A 338 -14.75 15.62 8.03
N ASP A 339 -13.47 15.75 7.69
CA ASP A 339 -12.88 15.18 6.48
C ASP A 339 -11.41 14.82 6.71
N THR A 340 -11.19 13.55 7.09
CA THR A 340 -9.87 13.06 7.48
C THR A 340 -8.87 13.09 6.35
N ASP A 341 -9.28 12.79 5.12
CA ASP A 341 -8.36 12.74 3.99
C ASP A 341 -7.95 14.15 3.55
N LEU A 342 -8.89 15.09 3.51
CA LEU A 342 -8.62 16.48 3.17
C LEU A 342 -7.72 17.20 4.19
N TRP A 343 -7.95 16.97 5.49
CA TRP A 343 -7.27 17.69 6.56
C TRP A 343 -6.01 17.00 7.09
N SER A 344 -5.82 15.69 6.85
CA SER A 344 -4.60 14.96 7.25
C SER A 344 -3.30 15.71 6.88
N PRO A 345 -3.11 16.23 5.66
CA PRO A 345 -1.89 16.95 5.30
C PRO A 345 -1.74 18.31 5.99
N ALA A 346 -2.85 18.96 6.39
CA ALA A 346 -2.84 20.21 7.15
C ALA A 346 -2.48 19.95 8.61
N ILE A 347 -3.02 18.90 9.24
CA ILE A 347 -2.68 18.52 10.62
C ILE A 347 -1.21 18.12 10.75
N LYS A 348 -0.64 17.42 9.76
CA LYS A 348 0.79 17.10 9.74
C LYS A 348 1.66 18.36 9.71
N SER A 349 1.32 19.33 8.85
CA SER A 349 2.05 20.60 8.79
C SER A 349 1.86 21.45 10.05
N LEU A 350 0.65 21.45 10.62
CA LEU A 350 0.38 22.10 11.91
C LEU A 350 1.23 21.48 13.02
N ALA A 351 1.32 20.15 13.08
CA ALA A 351 2.14 19.47 14.06
C ALA A 351 3.62 19.88 13.95
N GLU A 352 4.15 19.99 12.72
CA GLU A 352 5.52 20.45 12.48
C GLU A 352 5.73 21.89 12.97
N ARG A 353 4.80 22.80 12.66
CA ARG A 353 4.82 24.18 13.16
C ARG A 353 4.78 24.26 14.69
N LEU A 354 4.06 23.35 15.34
CA LEU A 354 3.89 23.31 16.80
C LEU A 354 5.01 22.55 17.53
N ARG A 355 5.94 21.88 16.81
CA ARG A 355 7.07 21.19 17.45
C ARG A 355 7.94 22.17 18.24
N VAL A 356 8.07 23.39 17.74
CA VAL A 356 8.78 24.47 18.42
C VAL A 356 7.93 24.92 19.63
N GLY A 357 8.44 24.68 20.85
CA GLY A 357 7.81 25.16 22.09
C GLY A 357 6.83 24.18 22.76
N SER A 358 6.89 22.88 22.48
CA SER A 358 6.12 21.79 23.14
C SER A 358 4.58 21.82 22.96
N LYS A 359 4.04 22.77 22.18
CA LYS A 359 2.60 22.89 21.91
C LYS A 359 2.02 21.71 21.12
N VAL A 360 2.87 20.98 20.38
CA VAL A 360 2.46 19.77 19.64
C VAL A 360 1.80 18.72 20.55
N ASN A 361 2.17 18.66 21.84
CA ASN A 361 1.56 17.74 22.79
C ASN A 361 0.06 18.01 22.99
N GLY A 362 -0.36 19.29 22.99
CA GLY A 362 -1.78 19.65 23.08
C GLY A 362 -2.57 19.20 21.85
N LEU A 363 -1.97 19.26 20.65
CA LEU A 363 -2.58 18.71 19.43
C LEU A 363 -2.68 17.19 19.47
N ILE A 364 -1.62 16.51 19.94
CA ILE A 364 -1.59 15.06 20.11
C ILE A 364 -2.66 14.61 21.12
N GLU A 365 -2.77 15.30 22.26
CA GLU A 365 -3.80 15.03 23.27
C GLU A 365 -5.19 15.25 22.70
N ALA A 366 -5.46 16.36 22.02
CA ALA A 366 -6.75 16.62 21.39
C ALA A 366 -7.13 15.54 20.33
N LEU A 367 -6.15 15.06 19.54
CA LEU A 367 -6.37 13.96 18.60
C LEU A 367 -6.73 12.65 19.31
N ILE A 368 -6.06 12.34 20.43
CA ILE A 368 -6.34 11.15 21.24
C ILE A 368 -7.74 11.25 21.88
N ASP A 369 -8.02 12.38 22.53
CA ASP A 369 -9.24 12.62 23.30
C ASP A 369 -10.48 12.76 22.42
N SER A 370 -10.30 13.01 21.11
CA SER A 370 -11.39 13.00 20.14
C SER A 370 -12.11 11.65 19.99
N GLY A 371 -11.45 10.55 20.39
CA GLY A 371 -11.94 9.18 20.21
C GLY A 371 -11.90 8.65 18.78
N ASN A 372 -11.62 9.51 17.77
CA ASN A 372 -11.50 9.11 16.37
C ASN A 372 -10.22 8.27 16.15
N LEU A 373 -10.36 7.05 15.64
CA LEU A 373 -9.24 6.11 15.50
C LEU A 373 -8.19 6.53 14.48
N SER A 374 -8.58 7.20 13.38
CA SER A 374 -7.60 7.78 12.45
C SER A 374 -6.84 8.94 13.09
N GLY A 375 -7.49 9.70 13.98
CA GLY A 375 -6.87 10.74 14.80
C GLY A 375 -5.86 10.17 15.79
N VAL A 376 -6.22 9.09 16.49
CA VAL A 376 -5.31 8.33 17.36
C VAL A 376 -4.11 7.81 16.56
N LEU A 377 -4.33 7.25 15.37
CA LEU A 377 -3.26 6.72 14.52
C LEU A 377 -2.30 7.84 14.07
N LEU A 378 -2.84 9.02 13.74
CA LEU A 378 -2.04 10.20 13.44
C LEU A 378 -1.27 10.69 14.67
N ALA A 379 -1.92 10.76 15.84
CA ALA A 379 -1.27 11.11 17.11
C ALA A 379 -0.10 10.17 17.42
N ALA A 380 -0.27 8.87 17.21
CA ALA A 380 0.75 7.86 17.40
C ALA A 380 1.99 8.09 16.54
N ARG A 381 1.82 8.54 15.29
CA ARG A 381 2.92 8.91 14.38
C ARG A 381 3.64 10.19 14.76
N LEU A 382 2.96 11.11 15.43
CA LEU A 382 3.53 12.39 15.86
C LEU A 382 4.34 12.26 17.17
N LEU A 383 4.08 11.20 17.94
CA LEU A 383 4.77 10.92 19.20
C LEU A 383 6.22 10.47 18.99
N ASN A 384 7.15 11.22 19.60
CA ASN A 384 8.57 10.89 19.62
C ASN A 384 8.99 10.39 21.02
N GLY A 385 9.80 9.33 21.07
CA GLY A 385 10.33 8.80 22.33
C GLY A 385 9.26 8.21 23.27
N GLN A 386 9.71 7.66 24.41
CA GLN A 386 8.82 7.10 25.43
C GLN A 386 8.13 8.22 26.20
N THR A 387 6.82 8.40 25.99
CA THR A 387 6.01 9.43 26.67
C THR A 387 4.82 8.79 27.40
N PRO A 388 4.28 9.43 28.46
CA PRO A 388 3.05 8.95 29.12
C PRO A 388 1.86 8.81 28.15
N LEU A 389 1.85 9.62 27.08
CA LEU A 389 0.81 9.55 26.04
C LEU A 389 0.82 8.21 25.28
N ARG A 390 1.97 7.52 25.17
CA ARG A 390 1.99 6.17 24.58
C ARG A 390 1.09 5.19 25.33
N GLN A 391 0.99 5.31 26.66
CA GLN A 391 0.13 4.45 27.48
C GLN A 391 -1.36 4.69 27.20
N LYS A 392 -1.74 5.92 26.82
CA LYS A 392 -3.12 6.23 26.37
C LYS A 392 -3.39 5.71 24.95
N VAL A 393 -2.39 5.76 24.07
CA VAL A 393 -2.52 5.41 22.65
C VAL A 393 -2.47 3.90 22.40
N MET A 394 -1.60 3.16 23.11
CA MET A 394 -1.40 1.72 22.88
C MET A 394 -2.70 0.89 22.86
N PRO A 395 -3.62 1.01 23.85
CA PRO A 395 -4.86 0.25 23.83
C PRO A 395 -5.73 0.53 22.59
N ARG A 396 -5.73 1.78 22.11
CA ARG A 396 -6.50 2.19 20.94
C ARG A 396 -5.87 1.69 19.63
N LEU A 397 -4.54 1.58 19.56
CA LEU A 397 -3.86 0.92 18.44
C LEU A 397 -4.17 -0.58 18.39
N LEU A 398 -4.24 -1.24 19.55
CA LEU A 398 -4.65 -2.65 19.63
C LEU A 398 -6.10 -2.83 19.19
N GLU A 399 -7.01 -1.95 19.57
CA GLU A 399 -8.42 -1.97 19.13
C GLU A 399 -8.55 -1.87 17.61
N ILE A 400 -7.75 -1.00 16.97
CA ILE A 400 -7.67 -0.88 15.50
C ILE A 400 -7.30 -2.23 14.85
N ILE A 401 -6.34 -2.94 15.44
CA ILE A 401 -5.81 -4.21 14.93
C ILE A 401 -6.80 -5.36 15.20
N GLU A 402 -7.19 -5.55 16.46
CA GLU A 402 -7.93 -6.73 16.94
C GLU A 402 -9.37 -6.75 16.43
N HIS A 403 -10.00 -5.59 16.28
CA HIS A 403 -11.38 -5.48 15.79
C HIS A 403 -11.48 -5.07 14.33
N GLY A 404 -10.36 -4.76 13.68
CA GLY A 404 -10.35 -4.46 12.25
C GLY A 404 -11.05 -3.14 11.89
N LEU A 405 -10.97 -2.13 12.76
CA LEU A 405 -11.81 -0.91 12.70
C LEU A 405 -11.38 0.12 11.65
N LEU A 406 -10.17 -0.01 11.09
CA LEU A 406 -9.64 0.82 10.00
C LEU A 406 -9.27 -0.01 8.78
N SER A 407 -8.89 0.63 7.67
CA SER A 407 -8.44 -0.08 6.46
C SER A 407 -7.21 -0.94 6.74
N ALA A 408 -6.97 -1.98 5.92
CA ALA A 408 -5.80 -2.85 6.11
C ALA A 408 -4.49 -2.03 6.15
N SER A 409 -4.35 -1.04 5.26
CA SER A 409 -3.19 -0.14 5.22
C SER A 409 -3.03 0.68 6.50
N GLU A 410 -4.12 1.19 7.07
CA GLU A 410 -4.08 1.91 8.36
C GLU A 410 -3.77 0.96 9.54
N ARG A 411 -4.30 -0.27 9.50
CA ARG A 411 -3.99 -1.28 10.52
C ARG A 411 -2.52 -1.68 10.49
N GLU A 412 -1.90 -1.77 9.32
CA GLU A 412 -0.47 -2.02 9.23
C GLU A 412 0.37 -0.89 9.82
N VAL A 413 -0.05 0.36 9.62
CA VAL A 413 0.60 1.49 10.31
C VAL A 413 0.50 1.32 11.83
N ALA A 414 -0.67 0.94 12.34
CA ALA A 414 -0.83 0.66 13.77
C ALA A 414 0.07 -0.51 14.20
N GLY A 415 0.13 -1.59 13.42
CA GLY A 415 0.95 -2.76 13.66
C GLY A 415 2.44 -2.43 13.79
N ARG A 416 2.99 -1.64 12.86
CA ARG A 416 4.39 -1.17 12.93
C ARG A 416 4.67 -0.37 14.19
N ILE A 417 3.77 0.55 14.53
CA ILE A 417 3.92 1.38 15.74
C ILE A 417 3.89 0.49 16.98
N VAL A 418 2.90 -0.40 17.10
CA VAL A 418 2.79 -1.38 18.20
C VAL A 418 4.05 -2.23 18.30
N SER A 419 4.54 -2.76 17.18
CA SER A 419 5.79 -3.52 17.12
C SER A 419 6.97 -2.71 17.63
N SER A 420 7.13 -1.47 17.15
CA SER A 420 8.23 -0.59 17.53
C SER A 420 8.20 -0.18 19.01
N TRP A 421 7.01 -0.11 19.61
CA TRP A 421 6.81 0.26 21.00
C TRP A 421 6.87 -0.94 21.95
N GLY A 422 6.99 -2.15 21.41
CA GLY A 422 6.90 -3.40 22.14
C GLY A 422 5.45 -3.89 22.15
N ASP A 423 5.15 -4.82 21.25
CA ASP A 423 3.82 -5.40 21.13
C ASP A 423 3.44 -6.16 22.43
N PRO A 424 2.39 -5.71 23.15
CA PRO A 424 2.00 -6.30 24.42
C PRO A 424 1.12 -7.55 24.26
N ARG A 425 0.70 -7.90 23.03
CA ARG A 425 -0.09 -9.10 22.77
C ARG A 425 0.75 -10.36 23.03
N ASP A 426 0.09 -11.44 23.44
CA ASP A 426 0.72 -12.76 23.52
C ASP A 426 0.84 -13.36 22.11
N LEU A 427 1.91 -13.00 21.42
CA LEU A 427 2.20 -13.50 20.07
C LEU A 427 2.71 -14.95 20.05
N GLU A 428 2.84 -15.60 21.21
CA GLU A 428 3.18 -17.02 21.36
C GLU A 428 1.99 -17.86 21.85
N ALA A 429 0.78 -17.28 21.87
CA ALA A 429 -0.45 -17.96 22.25
C ALA A 429 -0.74 -19.18 21.35
N LEU A 430 -1.39 -20.19 21.92
CA LEU A 430 -1.74 -21.43 21.22
C LEU A 430 -3.24 -21.66 21.16
N ALA A 431 -3.71 -22.20 20.03
CA ALA A 431 -5.07 -22.65 19.79
C ALA A 431 -5.14 -24.16 20.04
N LEU A 432 -6.12 -24.61 20.82
CA LEU A 432 -6.38 -26.04 21.02
C LEU A 432 -7.21 -26.58 19.86
N VAL A 433 -6.69 -27.58 19.16
CA VAL A 433 -7.43 -28.34 18.15
C VAL A 433 -7.75 -29.71 18.76
N PRO A 434 -9.04 -30.06 18.94
CA PRO A 434 -9.44 -31.34 19.53
C PRO A 434 -9.08 -32.49 18.59
N GLU A 435 -8.99 -33.70 19.13
CA GLU A 435 -8.91 -34.90 18.30
C GLU A 435 -10.18 -35.05 17.46
N GLY A 436 -10.07 -35.68 16.30
CA GLY A 436 -11.25 -35.93 15.47
C GLY A 436 -10.95 -36.12 13.99
N ARG A 437 -12.04 -36.42 13.28
CA ARG A 437 -12.04 -36.73 11.85
C ARG A 437 -12.56 -35.55 11.05
N PHE A 438 -11.87 -35.20 9.97
CA PHE A 438 -12.24 -34.08 9.11
C PHE A 438 -11.94 -34.34 7.62
N THR A 439 -12.57 -33.56 6.74
CA THR A 439 -12.52 -33.72 5.28
C THR A 439 -11.24 -33.17 4.64
N PHE A 440 -10.07 -33.76 4.81
CA PHE A 440 -8.82 -33.24 4.23
C PHE A 440 -8.81 -33.14 2.68
N GLY A 441 -8.33 -32.00 2.14
CA GLY A 441 -8.21 -31.72 0.71
C GLY A 441 -9.42 -31.03 0.06
N SER A 442 -9.32 -30.74 -1.24
CA SER A 442 -10.38 -30.12 -2.06
C SER A 442 -10.32 -30.59 -3.52
N SER A 443 -11.40 -30.36 -4.27
CA SER A 443 -11.42 -30.57 -5.73
C SER A 443 -10.97 -29.33 -6.54
N THR A 444 -10.46 -28.29 -5.87
CA THR A 444 -10.13 -27.00 -6.53
C THR A 444 -8.77 -27.00 -7.22
N HIS A 445 -7.88 -27.95 -6.89
CA HIS A 445 -6.58 -28.09 -7.54
C HIS A 445 -6.11 -29.55 -7.56
N PRO A 446 -5.42 -30.02 -8.63
CA PRO A 446 -5.03 -31.43 -8.75
C PRO A 446 -4.20 -31.98 -7.59
N ASN A 447 -3.26 -31.19 -7.04
CA ASN A 447 -2.41 -31.64 -5.94
C ASN A 447 -3.16 -31.76 -4.59
N SER A 448 -4.36 -31.19 -4.49
CA SER A 448 -5.19 -31.15 -3.27
C SER A 448 -6.37 -32.11 -3.35
N ALA A 449 -6.48 -32.87 -4.45
CA ALA A 449 -7.56 -33.81 -4.75
C ALA A 449 -7.08 -35.27 -4.66
N PRO A 450 -7.98 -36.24 -4.34
CA PRO A 450 -9.38 -36.02 -3.98
C PRO A 450 -9.56 -35.62 -2.50
N PRO A 451 -10.65 -34.90 -2.17
CA PRO A 451 -11.07 -34.76 -0.77
C PRO A 451 -11.32 -36.14 -0.13
N HIS A 452 -10.88 -36.32 1.11
CA HIS A 452 -11.02 -37.60 1.83
C HIS A 452 -11.00 -37.36 3.35
N GLN A 453 -11.40 -38.35 4.14
CA GLN A 453 -11.43 -38.22 5.60
C GLN A 453 -10.07 -38.59 6.21
N VAL A 454 -9.58 -37.77 7.14
CA VAL A 454 -8.37 -38.01 7.94
C VAL A 454 -8.68 -37.83 9.41
N ASP A 455 -8.13 -38.71 10.25
CA ASP A 455 -8.16 -38.61 11.69
C ASP A 455 -6.90 -37.89 12.19
N VAL A 456 -7.08 -36.86 13.01
CA VAL A 456 -5.98 -36.08 13.60
C VAL A 456 -6.13 -36.09 15.11
N ASP A 457 -5.03 -36.42 15.80
CA ASP A 457 -4.97 -36.40 17.27
C ASP A 457 -5.19 -34.99 17.82
N ARG A 458 -5.36 -34.87 19.13
CA ARG A 458 -5.40 -33.57 19.80
C ARG A 458 -4.02 -32.91 19.77
N PHE A 459 -3.97 -31.63 19.40
CA PHE A 459 -2.75 -30.82 19.45
C PHE A 459 -3.06 -29.36 19.78
N LYS A 460 -2.03 -28.58 20.10
CA LYS A 460 -2.11 -27.12 20.15
C LYS A 460 -1.26 -26.55 19.02
N ILE A 461 -1.66 -25.43 18.43
CA ILE A 461 -0.93 -24.79 17.34
C ILE A 461 -0.82 -23.28 17.58
N GLY A 462 0.28 -22.66 17.17
CA GLY A 462 0.46 -21.21 17.33
C GLY A 462 -0.70 -20.42 16.71
N LEU A 463 -1.26 -19.45 17.44
CA LEU A 463 -2.27 -18.51 16.92
C LEU A 463 -1.70 -17.73 15.72
N TYR A 464 -0.41 -17.44 15.76
CA TYR A 464 0.32 -16.70 14.75
C TYR A 464 1.49 -17.54 14.21
N PRO A 465 2.01 -17.22 13.01
CA PRO A 465 3.36 -17.62 12.63
C PRO A 465 4.40 -17.16 13.67
N VAL A 466 5.53 -17.86 13.76
CA VAL A 466 6.65 -17.43 14.62
C VAL A 466 7.11 -16.05 14.17
N THR A 467 7.19 -15.11 15.11
CA THR A 467 7.54 -13.72 14.82
C THR A 467 9.05 -13.48 14.80
N ASN A 468 9.48 -12.41 14.15
CA ASN A 468 10.87 -11.94 14.17
C ASN A 468 11.41 -11.82 15.61
N ARG A 469 10.62 -11.27 16.54
CA ARG A 469 11.00 -11.14 17.96
C ARG A 469 11.30 -12.48 18.62
N ALA A 470 10.42 -13.46 18.41
CA ALA A 470 10.55 -14.80 19.00
C ALA A 470 11.75 -15.55 18.39
N TYR A 471 11.91 -15.49 17.07
CA TYR A 471 13.05 -16.11 16.39
C TYR A 471 14.38 -15.43 16.73
N ALA A 472 14.40 -14.10 16.90
CA ALA A 472 15.58 -13.37 17.35
C ALA A 472 16.04 -13.82 18.76
N ALA A 473 15.12 -14.24 19.64
CA ALA A 473 15.48 -14.79 20.94
C ALA A 473 16.23 -16.13 20.80
N PHE A 474 15.80 -17.00 19.89
CA PHE A 474 16.51 -18.23 19.54
C PHE A 474 17.89 -17.94 18.96
N VAL A 475 17.99 -17.00 18.02
CA VAL A 475 19.28 -16.59 17.41
C VAL A 475 20.25 -16.10 18.48
N ARG A 476 19.81 -15.24 19.40
CA ARG A 476 20.65 -14.77 20.51
C ARG A 476 21.08 -15.90 21.45
N ALA A 477 20.20 -16.86 21.72
CA ALA A 477 20.50 -17.96 22.64
C ALA A 477 21.46 -19.00 22.05
N THR A 478 21.46 -19.17 20.73
CA THR A 478 22.19 -20.26 20.03
C THR A 478 23.34 -19.76 19.16
N ASN A 479 23.44 -18.46 18.94
CA ASN A 479 24.37 -17.82 18.02
C ASN A 479 24.26 -18.35 16.57
N ARG A 480 23.07 -18.84 16.18
CA ARG A 480 22.80 -19.34 14.84
C ARG A 480 22.72 -18.18 13.85
N LEU A 481 23.22 -18.37 12.64
CA LEU A 481 23.13 -17.35 11.59
C LEU A 481 21.68 -17.17 11.12
N TRP A 482 21.25 -15.91 11.01
CA TRP A 482 19.98 -15.54 10.39
C TRP A 482 20.19 -14.30 9.51
N CYS A 483 19.87 -14.47 8.22
CA CYS A 483 20.17 -13.51 7.16
C CYS A 483 18.97 -12.65 6.76
N SER A 484 17.87 -12.69 7.51
CA SER A 484 16.71 -11.83 7.19
C SER A 484 17.09 -10.35 7.34
N PRO A 485 16.71 -9.49 6.37
CA PRO A 485 16.93 -8.05 6.49
C PRO A 485 16.08 -7.41 7.59
N ASP A 486 14.98 -8.06 8.01
CA ASP A 486 14.04 -7.53 9.00
C ASP A 486 14.42 -7.87 10.45
N ARG A 487 15.48 -8.67 10.66
CA ARG A 487 15.85 -9.22 11.97
C ARG A 487 15.99 -8.19 13.10
N ASP A 488 16.56 -7.02 12.76
CA ASP A 488 16.87 -5.94 13.70
C ASP A 488 15.97 -4.71 13.51
N VAL A 489 14.93 -4.82 12.66
CA VAL A 489 14.02 -3.71 12.36
C VAL A 489 12.92 -3.66 13.43
N ALA A 490 12.90 -2.60 14.24
CA ALA A 490 11.96 -2.46 15.37
C ALA A 490 10.48 -2.56 14.95
N GLU A 491 10.13 -1.94 13.82
CA GLU A 491 8.78 -1.96 13.24
C GLU A 491 8.35 -3.34 12.74
N ARG A 492 9.28 -4.29 12.58
CA ARG A 492 9.05 -5.63 12.03
C ARG A 492 9.17 -6.75 13.05
N GLN A 493 9.46 -6.45 14.32
CA GLN A 493 9.58 -7.44 15.38
C GLN A 493 8.32 -8.31 15.56
N SER A 494 7.15 -7.78 15.22
CA SER A 494 5.86 -8.49 15.28
C SER A 494 5.39 -9.04 13.93
N ALA A 495 6.19 -8.92 12.87
CA ALA A 495 5.97 -9.63 11.61
C ALA A 495 6.51 -11.08 11.70
N PRO A 496 6.06 -12.00 10.82
CA PRO A 496 6.60 -13.35 10.76
C PRO A 496 8.12 -13.37 10.53
N ALA A 497 8.80 -14.32 11.16
CA ALA A 497 10.17 -14.66 10.83
C ALA A 497 10.22 -15.35 9.46
N THR A 498 11.04 -14.82 8.57
CA THR A 498 11.23 -15.32 7.20
C THR A 498 12.71 -15.47 6.87
N ASP A 499 13.02 -15.80 5.61
CA ASP A 499 14.39 -16.07 5.14
C ASP A 499 15.08 -17.17 5.95
N LEU A 500 14.33 -18.24 6.22
CA LEU A 500 14.74 -19.39 7.01
C LEU A 500 14.43 -20.70 6.27
N THR A 501 15.31 -21.67 6.47
CA THR A 501 15.16 -23.02 5.91
C THR A 501 14.20 -23.85 6.76
N TRP A 502 13.73 -24.99 6.24
CA TRP A 502 12.95 -25.95 7.03
C TRP A 502 13.77 -26.46 8.24
N ARG A 503 15.07 -26.66 8.06
CA ARG A 503 16.00 -27.09 9.12
C ARG A 503 16.16 -26.06 10.23
N ASP A 504 16.14 -24.78 9.88
CA ASP A 504 16.14 -23.70 10.87
C ASP A 504 14.86 -23.69 11.70
N ALA A 505 13.72 -23.91 11.04
CA ALA A 505 12.43 -24.02 11.71
C ALA A 505 12.37 -25.24 12.66
N GLN A 506 12.92 -26.38 12.27
CA GLN A 506 13.07 -27.54 13.16
C GLN A 506 14.01 -27.27 14.33
N ALA A 507 15.16 -26.64 14.10
CA ALA A 507 16.11 -26.28 15.16
C ALA A 507 15.48 -25.32 16.19
N TYR A 508 14.68 -24.36 15.71
CA TYR A 508 13.88 -23.49 16.58
C TYR A 508 12.89 -24.30 17.43
N CYS A 509 12.15 -25.24 16.83
CA CYS A 509 11.19 -26.09 17.56
C CYS A 509 11.87 -26.95 18.64
N ALA A 510 13.05 -27.51 18.34
CA ALA A 510 13.84 -28.27 19.30
C ALA A 510 14.28 -27.40 20.49
N TRP A 511 14.87 -26.23 20.21
CA TRP A 511 15.24 -25.27 21.25
C TRP A 511 14.03 -24.81 22.08
N LEU A 512 12.91 -24.51 21.43
CA LEU A 512 11.72 -24.04 22.10
C LEU A 512 11.10 -25.15 22.98
N THR A 513 11.21 -26.42 22.57
CA THR A 513 10.79 -27.56 23.40
C THR A 513 11.52 -27.56 24.74
N ASP A 514 12.86 -27.50 24.71
CA ASP A 514 13.66 -27.50 25.94
C ASP A 514 13.37 -26.26 26.79
N LYS A 515 13.27 -25.10 26.14
CA LYS A 515 12.94 -23.83 26.80
C LYS A 515 11.58 -23.89 27.48
N TRP A 516 10.52 -24.27 26.77
CA TRP A 516 9.16 -24.27 27.32
C TRP A 516 8.94 -25.36 28.37
N ARG A 517 9.67 -26.48 28.30
CA ARG A 517 9.71 -27.46 29.40
C ARG A 517 10.37 -26.88 30.64
N SER A 518 11.52 -26.21 30.48
CA SER A 518 12.21 -25.53 31.58
C SER A 518 11.37 -24.41 32.20
N ASP A 519 10.61 -23.69 31.38
CA ASP A 519 9.71 -22.62 31.81
C ASP A 519 8.37 -23.15 32.36
N GLY A 520 8.13 -24.48 32.31
CA GLY A 520 6.89 -25.11 32.76
C GLY A 520 5.66 -24.83 31.89
N ARG A 521 5.85 -24.34 30.65
CA ARG A 521 4.78 -24.04 29.69
C ARG A 521 4.22 -25.28 28.99
N ILE A 522 5.03 -26.33 28.87
CA ILE A 522 4.63 -27.65 28.33
C ILE A 522 5.16 -28.76 29.24
N SER A 523 4.50 -29.92 29.22
CA SER A 523 4.90 -31.07 30.03
C SER A 523 6.05 -31.87 29.41
N ALA A 524 6.63 -32.79 30.20
CA ALA A 524 7.70 -33.68 29.73
C ALA A 524 7.25 -34.64 28.61
N ASP A 525 5.95 -34.96 28.53
CA ASP A 525 5.34 -35.78 27.46
C ASP A 525 4.87 -34.96 26.25
N GLU A 526 5.05 -33.64 26.25
CA GLU A 526 4.76 -32.75 25.11
C GLU A 526 6.06 -32.35 24.37
N ILE A 527 5.97 -32.18 23.06
CA ILE A 527 7.05 -31.71 22.18
C ILE A 527 6.54 -30.57 21.28
N ILE A 528 7.44 -29.65 20.93
CA ILE A 528 7.20 -28.64 19.91
C ILE A 528 7.82 -29.07 18.59
N ARG A 529 7.03 -29.03 17.52
CA ARG A 529 7.47 -29.37 16.15
C ARG A 529 6.73 -28.55 15.10
N LEU A 530 7.13 -28.72 13.85
CA LEU A 530 6.34 -28.25 12.72
C LEU A 530 5.02 -29.03 12.62
N PRO A 531 3.95 -28.41 12.10
CA PRO A 531 2.71 -29.12 11.84
C PRO A 531 2.92 -30.15 10.73
N THR A 532 2.22 -31.28 10.84
CA THR A 532 1.91 -32.10 9.67
C THR A 532 0.94 -31.33 8.77
N GLU A 533 0.89 -31.68 7.50
CA GLU A 533 -0.06 -31.09 6.55
C GLU A 533 -1.54 -31.19 7.00
N PRO A 534 -2.05 -32.34 7.49
CA PRO A 534 -3.42 -32.42 7.98
C PRO A 534 -3.67 -31.64 9.27
N GLU A 535 -2.71 -31.54 10.19
CA GLU A 535 -2.84 -30.67 11.36
C GLU A 535 -2.97 -29.21 10.96
N TRP A 536 -2.14 -28.76 10.02
CA TRP A 536 -2.19 -27.39 9.51
C TRP A 536 -3.54 -27.10 8.85
N GLU A 537 -4.03 -27.98 7.95
CA GLU A 537 -5.30 -27.75 7.25
C GLU A 537 -6.49 -27.78 8.22
N ARG A 538 -6.47 -28.68 9.21
CA ARG A 538 -7.54 -28.72 10.22
C ARG A 538 -7.55 -27.46 11.07
N ALA A 539 -6.39 -26.94 11.47
CA ALA A 539 -6.29 -25.66 12.18
C ALA A 539 -6.78 -24.47 11.33
N ALA A 540 -6.53 -24.52 10.01
CA ALA A 540 -6.91 -23.46 9.07
C ALA A 540 -8.40 -23.44 8.76
N ARG A 541 -8.93 -24.59 8.36
CA ARG A 541 -10.29 -24.74 7.86
C ARG A 541 -11.29 -25.06 8.97
N GLY A 542 -10.85 -25.68 10.05
CA GLY A 542 -11.74 -26.20 11.06
C GLY A 542 -12.60 -27.37 10.58
N ASP A 543 -13.60 -27.70 11.40
CA ASP A 543 -14.58 -28.76 11.15
C ASP A 543 -15.89 -28.17 10.57
N GLN A 544 -15.75 -27.11 9.75
CA GLN A 544 -16.89 -26.42 9.14
C GLN A 544 -17.74 -27.36 8.27
N ALA A 545 -19.05 -27.22 8.35
CA ALA A 545 -19.97 -28.00 7.52
C ALA A 545 -19.85 -27.56 6.05
N ASP A 546 -19.44 -28.49 5.19
CA ASP A 546 -19.47 -28.35 3.75
C ASP A 546 -20.95 -28.43 3.31
N ALA A 547 -21.66 -27.31 3.33
CA ALA A 547 -23.10 -27.20 3.02
C ALA A 547 -23.39 -27.34 1.51
N GLY A 548 -22.65 -28.22 0.82
CA GLY A 548 -22.66 -28.37 -0.64
C GLY A 548 -21.69 -27.43 -1.37
N GLU A 549 -20.87 -26.67 -0.65
CA GLU A 549 -19.85 -25.77 -1.18
C GLU A 549 -18.50 -26.02 -0.50
N ALA A 550 -17.48 -26.29 -1.30
CA ALA A 550 -16.14 -26.55 -0.78
C ALA A 550 -15.63 -25.37 0.05
N ILE A 551 -15.41 -25.59 1.36
CA ILE A 551 -14.79 -24.62 2.25
C ILE A 551 -13.30 -24.56 1.92
N VAL A 552 -12.89 -23.46 1.29
CA VAL A 552 -11.52 -23.25 0.82
C VAL A 552 -10.77 -22.18 1.61
N TYR A 553 -11.46 -21.32 2.35
CA TYR A 553 -10.86 -20.30 3.20
C TYR A 553 -11.16 -20.55 4.68
N PRO A 554 -10.37 -20.00 5.61
CA PRO A 554 -10.67 -20.08 7.04
C PRO A 554 -12.07 -19.57 7.39
N TRP A 555 -12.57 -18.59 6.62
CA TRP A 555 -13.86 -17.93 6.81
C TRP A 555 -14.99 -18.42 5.88
N GLY A 556 -14.77 -19.45 5.05
CA GLY A 556 -15.82 -20.04 4.23
C GLY A 556 -15.43 -20.35 2.78
N SER A 557 -16.42 -20.32 1.87
CA SER A 557 -16.26 -20.68 0.45
C SER A 557 -15.83 -19.50 -0.44
N SER A 558 -16.21 -18.28 -0.07
CA SER A 558 -16.00 -17.08 -0.89
C SER A 558 -14.89 -16.17 -0.35
N TRP A 559 -14.19 -15.50 -1.27
CA TRP A 559 -13.17 -14.51 -0.92
C TRP A 559 -13.79 -13.34 -0.16
N VAL A 560 -13.13 -12.91 0.92
CA VAL A 560 -13.53 -11.73 1.71
C VAL A 560 -12.38 -10.73 1.68
N GLU A 561 -12.66 -9.54 1.16
CA GLU A 561 -11.68 -8.46 1.15
C GLU A 561 -11.24 -8.10 2.58
N ALA A 562 -9.95 -7.78 2.72
CA ALA A 562 -9.32 -7.49 4.02
C ALA A 562 -9.44 -8.61 5.07
N ALA A 563 -9.61 -9.87 4.66
CA ALA A 563 -9.50 -11.07 5.51
C ALA A 563 -8.12 -11.76 5.43
N ALA A 564 -7.25 -11.38 4.49
CA ALA A 564 -5.90 -11.95 4.38
C ALA A 564 -4.91 -10.93 3.80
N ASN A 565 -3.63 -11.09 4.16
CA ASN A 565 -2.54 -10.44 3.43
C ASN A 565 -2.18 -11.27 2.20
N SER A 566 -2.73 -10.93 1.05
CA SER A 566 -2.51 -11.61 -0.23
C SER A 566 -2.18 -10.61 -1.33
N GLU A 567 -2.03 -11.08 -2.57
CA GLU A 567 -1.84 -10.20 -3.73
C GLU A 567 -2.95 -9.14 -3.83
N GLU A 568 -4.19 -9.52 -3.50
CA GLU A 568 -5.36 -8.64 -3.49
C GLU A 568 -5.25 -7.50 -2.47
N ALA A 569 -4.61 -7.73 -1.31
CA ALA A 569 -4.38 -6.70 -0.31
C ALA A 569 -3.39 -5.63 -0.81
N GLY A 570 -2.49 -5.99 -1.74
CA GLY A 570 -1.59 -5.05 -2.40
C GLY A 570 -0.43 -4.54 -1.53
N PHE A 571 -0.15 -5.18 -0.39
CA PHE A 571 1.02 -4.83 0.44
C PHE A 571 2.35 -5.22 -0.20
N ASN A 572 2.36 -6.31 -0.99
CA ASN A 572 3.55 -6.91 -1.61
C ASN A 572 4.70 -7.20 -0.61
N ASP A 573 4.34 -7.36 0.66
CA ASP A 573 5.25 -7.67 1.75
C ASP A 573 4.50 -8.27 2.94
N SER A 574 5.24 -8.91 3.85
CA SER A 574 4.69 -9.35 5.13
C SER A 574 4.35 -8.12 5.99
N CYS A 575 3.36 -8.26 6.88
CA CYS A 575 2.99 -7.22 7.85
C CYS A 575 2.96 -7.80 9.27
N THR A 576 2.61 -6.98 10.26
CA THR A 576 2.39 -7.44 11.65
C THR A 576 1.39 -8.60 11.69
N VAL A 577 1.65 -9.62 12.53
CA VAL A 577 0.73 -10.76 12.66
C VAL A 577 -0.62 -10.35 13.26
N GLY A 578 -1.70 -10.99 12.79
CA GLY A 578 -3.05 -10.77 13.29
C GLY A 578 -3.74 -9.49 12.81
N LEU A 579 -3.24 -8.84 11.76
CA LEU A 579 -3.85 -7.62 11.20
C LEU A 579 -5.16 -7.86 10.43
N PHE A 580 -5.55 -9.12 10.24
CA PHE A 580 -6.73 -9.53 9.50
C PHE A 580 -7.69 -10.33 10.40
N PRO A 581 -8.39 -9.69 11.34
CA PRO A 581 -9.25 -10.39 12.30
C PRO A 581 -10.45 -11.10 11.66
N LYS A 582 -10.89 -10.66 10.48
CA LYS A 582 -11.90 -11.36 9.67
C LYS A 582 -11.39 -12.68 9.08
N GLY A 583 -10.07 -12.85 9.03
CA GLY A 583 -9.38 -14.03 8.52
C GLY A 583 -9.19 -15.16 9.51
N ARG A 584 -9.65 -14.99 10.76
CA ARG A 584 -9.44 -15.97 11.82
C ARG A 584 -10.10 -17.31 11.45
N SER A 585 -9.35 -18.39 11.66
CA SER A 585 -9.90 -19.73 11.52
C SER A 585 -10.93 -20.03 12.61
N PRO A 586 -11.75 -21.09 12.46
CA PRO A 586 -12.71 -21.52 13.48
C PRO A 586 -12.06 -21.87 14.82
N TYR A 587 -10.78 -22.27 14.81
CA TYR A 587 -10.00 -22.52 16.02
C TYR A 587 -9.27 -21.27 16.55
N GLY A 588 -9.46 -20.12 15.90
CA GLY A 588 -8.94 -18.82 16.31
C GLY A 588 -7.55 -18.47 15.79
N CYS A 589 -6.98 -19.28 14.90
CA CYS A 589 -5.67 -19.02 14.29
C CYS A 589 -5.76 -17.86 13.30
N TYR A 590 -4.77 -16.99 13.32
CA TYR A 590 -4.63 -15.88 12.37
C TYR A 590 -3.71 -16.28 11.23
N ASP A 591 -3.87 -15.55 10.12
CA ASP A 591 -2.95 -15.56 8.98
C ASP A 591 -2.77 -16.95 8.36
N MET A 592 -3.79 -17.82 8.47
CA MET A 592 -3.80 -19.16 7.84
C MET A 592 -4.00 -19.09 6.32
N ALA A 593 -4.37 -17.92 5.78
CA ALA A 593 -4.45 -17.66 4.35
C ALA A 593 -3.66 -16.38 4.04
N GLY A 594 -2.68 -16.48 3.15
CA GLY A 594 -1.76 -15.38 2.82
C GLY A 594 -0.64 -15.23 3.86
N GLN A 595 -0.15 -14.00 4.02
CA GLN A 595 0.94 -13.60 4.91
C GLN A 595 2.29 -14.24 4.56
N VAL A 596 2.52 -15.51 4.94
CA VAL A 596 3.72 -16.29 4.59
C VAL A 596 3.34 -17.74 4.35
N TRP A 597 4.03 -18.40 3.44
CA TRP A 597 3.97 -19.85 3.33
C TRP A 597 4.52 -20.46 4.60
N GLU A 598 3.90 -21.54 5.08
CA GLU A 598 4.32 -22.18 6.32
C GLU A 598 4.84 -23.59 6.10
N TRP A 599 6.04 -23.84 6.62
CA TRP A 599 6.66 -25.16 6.64
C TRP A 599 5.83 -26.20 7.39
N CYS A 600 5.62 -27.35 6.75
CA CYS A 600 5.12 -28.56 7.38
C CYS A 600 6.23 -29.63 7.50
N SER A 601 6.06 -30.61 8.38
CA SER A 601 6.92 -31.82 8.41
C SER A 601 6.71 -32.71 7.19
N THR A 602 5.49 -32.73 6.65
CA THR A 602 5.07 -33.62 5.57
C THR A 602 5.91 -33.48 4.31
N LEU A 603 6.33 -34.61 3.77
CA LEU A 603 7.08 -34.73 2.52
C LEU A 603 6.19 -34.45 1.30
N TRP A 604 6.77 -33.79 0.30
CA TRP A 604 6.15 -33.54 -0.99
C TRP A 604 6.66 -34.51 -2.08
N GLY A 605 7.99 -34.67 -2.18
CA GLY A 605 8.66 -35.41 -3.25
C GLY A 605 9.74 -34.57 -3.93
N GLU A 606 10.30 -35.06 -5.04
CA GLU A 606 11.40 -34.38 -5.75
C GLU A 606 10.90 -33.37 -6.80
N ASP A 607 9.80 -33.67 -7.49
CA ASP A 607 9.25 -32.80 -8.53
C ASP A 607 8.44 -31.66 -7.91
N MET A 608 8.77 -30.41 -8.23
CA MET A 608 8.09 -29.23 -7.66
C MET A 608 6.59 -29.18 -8.00
N ALA A 609 6.20 -29.61 -9.20
CA ALA A 609 4.83 -29.46 -9.70
C ALA A 609 3.91 -30.62 -9.27
N SER A 610 4.48 -31.82 -9.12
CA SER A 610 3.76 -33.06 -8.94
C SER A 610 4.24 -33.78 -7.68
N PRO A 611 3.42 -33.91 -6.63
CA PRO A 611 3.85 -34.58 -5.42
C PRO A 611 4.00 -36.08 -5.66
N SER A 612 5.07 -36.67 -5.12
CA SER A 612 5.21 -38.12 -4.99
C SER A 612 4.23 -38.65 -3.93
N PHE A 613 4.02 -37.88 -2.86
CA PHE A 613 3.06 -38.18 -1.81
C PHE A 613 1.69 -37.57 -2.15
N GLN A 614 0.98 -38.24 -3.04
CA GLN A 614 -0.35 -37.86 -3.50
C GLN A 614 -1.43 -38.11 -2.44
N TYR A 615 -2.59 -37.50 -2.64
CA TYR A 615 -3.79 -37.84 -1.89
C TYR A 615 -4.48 -39.08 -2.48
N PRO A 616 -5.23 -39.88 -1.69
CA PRO A 616 -5.51 -39.71 -0.26
C PRO A 616 -4.29 -39.79 0.66
N TYR A 617 -4.34 -39.09 1.80
CA TYR A 617 -3.32 -39.09 2.84
C TYR A 617 -3.23 -40.45 3.52
N ARG A 618 -2.01 -40.97 3.64
CA ARG A 618 -1.72 -42.36 4.04
C ARG A 618 -0.43 -42.41 4.86
N ASN A 619 -0.27 -43.49 5.61
CA ASN A 619 1.01 -43.80 6.25
C ASN A 619 1.94 -44.50 5.25
N ASP A 620 2.60 -43.71 4.40
CA ASP A 620 3.49 -44.17 3.32
C ASP A 620 4.93 -43.61 3.46
N GLY A 621 5.30 -43.19 4.67
CA GLY A 621 6.59 -42.57 4.94
C GLY A 621 6.61 -41.05 4.71
N ARG A 622 5.48 -40.42 4.37
CA ARG A 622 5.38 -38.96 4.17
C ARG A 622 5.67 -38.09 5.39
N GLU A 623 5.89 -38.68 6.56
CA GLU A 623 6.30 -37.96 7.79
C GLU A 623 7.71 -38.40 8.24
N ASP A 624 8.53 -38.92 7.34
CA ASP A 624 9.93 -39.23 7.60
C ASP A 624 10.78 -37.94 7.64
N ASP A 625 11.17 -37.54 8.85
CA ASP A 625 11.98 -36.35 9.09
C ASP A 625 13.40 -36.48 8.50
N ASP A 626 13.91 -37.70 8.31
CA ASP A 626 15.27 -37.99 7.84
C ASP A 626 15.37 -38.18 6.31
N ALA A 627 14.31 -37.85 5.56
CA ALA A 627 14.31 -37.93 4.11
C ALA A 627 15.44 -37.12 3.46
N ALA A 628 15.91 -37.58 2.29
CA ALA A 628 17.05 -36.99 1.59
C ALA A 628 16.84 -35.48 1.30
N PRO A 629 17.92 -34.67 1.20
CA PRO A 629 17.81 -33.23 0.97
C PRO A 629 17.11 -32.83 -0.33
N SER A 630 17.04 -33.72 -1.33
CA SER A 630 16.27 -33.53 -2.56
C SER A 630 14.76 -33.62 -2.37
N ILE A 631 14.30 -34.24 -1.27
CA ILE A 631 12.88 -34.42 -0.99
C ILE A 631 12.32 -33.15 -0.38
N ARG A 632 11.54 -32.44 -1.19
CA ARG A 632 10.85 -31.20 -0.82
C ARG A 632 9.88 -31.45 0.33
N ARG A 633 9.66 -30.43 1.15
CA ARG A 633 8.65 -30.39 2.21
C ARG A 633 7.44 -29.60 1.73
N VAL A 634 6.27 -29.94 2.27
CA VAL A 634 5.02 -29.22 1.98
C VAL A 634 5.06 -27.81 2.59
N LEU A 635 4.54 -26.85 1.83
CA LEU A 635 4.23 -25.49 2.26
C LEU A 635 2.72 -25.23 2.18
N ARG A 636 2.17 -24.49 3.15
CA ARG A 636 0.73 -24.22 3.25
C ARG A 636 0.41 -22.72 3.41
N GLY A 637 -0.83 -22.34 3.08
CA GLY A 637 -1.41 -21.02 3.35
C GLY A 637 -1.26 -19.96 2.26
N GLY A 638 -0.27 -20.05 1.38
CA GLY A 638 0.07 -18.93 0.50
C GLY A 638 0.86 -17.85 1.24
N CYS A 639 1.14 -16.73 0.58
CA CYS A 639 1.85 -15.59 1.17
C CYS A 639 1.29 -14.26 0.63
N PHE A 640 1.85 -13.13 1.06
CA PHE A 640 1.47 -11.78 0.60
C PHE A 640 1.49 -11.56 -0.93
N SER A 641 2.20 -12.40 -1.70
CA SER A 641 2.25 -12.32 -3.18
C SER A 641 1.50 -13.48 -3.85
N SER A 642 0.70 -14.23 -3.09
CA SER A 642 -0.16 -15.28 -3.61
C SER A 642 -1.56 -14.72 -3.82
N GLY A 643 -2.10 -14.82 -5.02
CA GLY A 643 -3.52 -14.54 -5.25
C GLY A 643 -4.44 -15.53 -4.52
N LYS A 644 -5.72 -15.19 -4.42
CA LYS A 644 -6.77 -15.87 -3.65
C LYS A 644 -6.94 -17.37 -3.91
N LEU A 645 -6.52 -17.89 -5.07
CA LEU A 645 -6.57 -19.32 -5.37
C LEU A 645 -5.49 -20.12 -4.62
N LYS A 646 -4.36 -19.47 -4.31
CA LYS A 646 -3.22 -20.05 -3.58
C LYS A 646 -3.23 -19.66 -2.10
N ALA A 647 -3.76 -18.48 -1.78
CA ALA A 647 -3.95 -18.00 -0.41
C ALA A 647 -5.21 -18.63 0.21
N CYS A 648 -5.19 -19.94 0.46
CA CYS A 648 -6.35 -20.69 0.92
C CYS A 648 -5.94 -21.89 1.80
N CYS A 649 -6.91 -22.56 2.42
CA CYS A 649 -6.67 -23.68 3.33
C CYS A 649 -6.13 -24.93 2.65
N THR A 650 -6.45 -25.16 1.38
CA THR A 650 -6.25 -26.47 0.75
C THR A 650 -5.11 -26.50 -0.27
N TYR A 651 -4.66 -25.36 -0.78
CA TYR A 651 -3.59 -25.32 -1.78
C TYR A 651 -2.23 -25.73 -1.20
N ARG A 652 -1.54 -26.62 -1.91
CA ARG A 652 -0.25 -27.18 -1.49
C ARG A 652 0.89 -26.58 -2.31
N GLY A 653 1.86 -25.99 -1.63
CA GLY A 653 3.16 -25.62 -2.20
C GLY A 653 4.26 -26.58 -1.76
N SER A 654 5.48 -26.42 -2.29
CA SER A 654 6.62 -27.19 -1.84
C SER A 654 7.94 -26.46 -2.03
N LEU A 655 8.89 -26.73 -1.14
CA LEU A 655 10.26 -26.25 -1.25
C LEU A 655 11.24 -27.26 -0.64
N GLU A 656 12.45 -27.31 -1.19
CA GLU A 656 13.56 -28.09 -0.64
C GLU A 656 13.85 -27.66 0.80
N PRO A 657 14.22 -28.59 1.70
CA PRO A 657 14.43 -28.30 3.11
C PRO A 657 15.54 -27.27 3.39
N ASP A 658 16.48 -27.09 2.44
CA ASP A 658 17.57 -26.09 2.50
C ASP A 658 17.24 -24.79 1.73
N GLY A 659 16.09 -24.73 1.06
CA GLY A 659 15.60 -23.53 0.38
C GLY A 659 14.99 -22.54 1.36
N PHE A 660 15.12 -21.25 1.07
CA PHE A 660 14.45 -20.18 1.82
C PHE A 660 14.00 -19.05 0.88
N TRP A 661 13.01 -18.28 1.32
CA TRP A 661 12.47 -17.13 0.59
C TRP A 661 11.80 -16.14 1.56
N ARG A 662 11.77 -14.85 1.21
CA ARG A 662 11.18 -13.77 2.02
C ARG A 662 9.69 -13.95 2.35
N GLY A 663 8.99 -14.82 1.63
CA GLY A 663 7.58 -15.15 1.88
C GLY A 663 7.38 -16.52 2.50
N ASN A 664 8.43 -17.17 3.01
CA ASN A 664 8.34 -18.43 3.75
C ASN A 664 8.67 -18.22 5.22
N GLY A 665 7.79 -18.68 6.10
CA GLY A 665 7.97 -18.76 7.53
C GLY A 665 7.44 -20.10 8.05
N PHE A 666 6.99 -20.13 9.30
CA PHE A 666 6.42 -21.32 9.91
C PHE A 666 5.61 -20.97 11.16
N ARG A 667 4.79 -21.93 11.60
CA ARG A 667 4.22 -21.93 12.95
C ARG A 667 4.54 -23.23 13.66
N ILE A 668 4.34 -23.22 14.97
CA ILE A 668 4.63 -24.36 15.83
C ILE A 668 3.37 -25.15 16.19
N VAL A 669 3.54 -26.45 16.40
CA VAL A 669 2.59 -27.36 17.03
C VAL A 669 3.17 -27.88 18.34
N VAL A 670 2.36 -27.88 19.41
CA VAL A 670 2.62 -28.63 20.64
C VAL A 670 1.75 -29.88 20.62
N ALA A 671 2.39 -31.04 20.62
CA ALA A 671 1.71 -32.34 20.59
C ALA A 671 2.34 -33.29 21.61
N LYS A 672 1.61 -34.36 21.95
CA LYS A 672 2.21 -35.44 22.74
C LYS A 672 3.27 -36.18 21.95
N ILE A 673 4.31 -36.63 22.64
CA ILE A 673 5.28 -37.57 22.08
C ILE A 673 4.54 -38.86 21.74
N LYS A 674 4.60 -39.31 20.48
CA LYS A 674 4.06 -40.61 20.08
C LYS A 674 4.96 -41.70 20.69
N THR A 675 4.41 -42.47 21.63
CA THR A 675 5.05 -43.64 22.24
C THR A 675 5.04 -44.84 21.32
#